data_AF-A0A1W1HKB2-F1
#
_entry.id   AF-A0A1W1HKB2-F1
#
_cell.length_a   1.000
_cell.length_b   1.000
_cell.length_c   1.000
_cell.angle_alpha   90.00
_cell.angle_beta   90.00
_cell.angle_gamma   90.00
#
_symmetry.space_group_name_H-M   'P 1'
#
loop_
_entity.id
_entity.type
_entity.pdbx_description
1 polymer ?
#
loop_
_entity_poly.entity_id
_entity_poly.type
_entity_poly.pdbx_seq_one_letter_code
_entity_poly.pdbx_strand_id
1 'polypeptide(L)'
;MKKIVFVVALLLCLTIPMGGFAEENEMCATFNDASLTLEVPCFIYGETYSLKLKMSDVVNLQFQLTEMNPTGGTDTNAETKLLKFIETTDVHASLFPYDFITAEETTSSLAQVSTYVKEQRAMENQSVILLDNGDILQGQPIANFFNYERSTLDNHIIAEVMNYMEYNAATVGNHDIEPGKAVYDAINEQFDFPWLAANCINTLTGEPYFKPYTIITVDGIKVAVLGLITPGIPKWLPPSVWPNMEFRDMIDTAANWVPYIQQTEDPDIFVGLFHSGTDYTYGGTDADTPTNENASKLVAQKVPGFDVIFVGHDHMEQTETVTVEGTDDLVYIIGAKNGAQSIGEATLSLVKKDGKWEIASIDTATIDATQFDVDLELYNSFSAQIQATKDYVNEEIGTFTDSTTSRESMFGDSSFNDLVHDLQFKVARNVIGIEPDISFAAPLQFDSTIEAGTVYVRDMYKLYKYENTLYVMELTGNEVDGHLEYSYAMWANQMSAATDHLINFKSYDEATGNYDLAARYYNYDSAAGIVYTVDVTKPAYDRVDILGMDRNLDGVVDAGSSFDPTATYKVAINSYRAGGGGGHLTNGAGIDSSELVNRQIGVTARDLRYYLIEEIQNQQQVTPKTIGNWRFIPEDWATAGAAMDYDILYATGDGVH
;
A
#
# COMPACT_ATOMS: atom_id res chain seq x y z
N MET A 1 -6.94 45.52 27.26
CA MET A 1 -5.63 45.61 26.56
C MET A 1 -4.56 44.70 27.16
N LYS A 2 -4.27 44.70 28.49
CA LYS A 2 -3.31 43.72 29.08
C LYS A 2 -3.64 42.23 28.84
N LYS A 3 -4.92 41.87 28.74
CA LYS A 3 -5.37 40.51 28.36
C LYS A 3 -5.21 40.17 26.87
N ILE A 4 -5.12 41.19 26.00
CA ILE A 4 -4.94 41.01 24.54
C ILE A 4 -3.45 40.77 24.23
N VAL A 5 -2.56 41.46 24.94
CA VAL A 5 -1.10 41.25 24.86
C VAL A 5 -0.72 39.81 25.21
N PHE A 6 -1.37 39.21 26.21
CA PHE A 6 -1.10 37.83 26.62
C PHE A 6 -1.58 36.80 25.59
N VAL A 7 -2.70 37.06 24.90
CA VAL A 7 -3.26 36.15 23.89
C VAL A 7 -2.46 36.20 22.59
N VAL A 8 -2.01 37.38 22.17
CA VAL A 8 -1.19 37.54 20.95
C VAL A 8 0.24 37.02 21.16
N ALA A 9 0.83 37.20 22.35
CA ALA A 9 2.12 36.57 22.68
C ALA A 9 2.03 35.04 22.72
N LEU A 10 0.90 34.48 23.16
CA LEU A 10 0.65 33.03 23.12
C LEU A 10 0.48 32.51 21.69
N LEU A 11 -0.23 33.27 20.84
CA LEU A 11 -0.40 32.95 19.41
C LEU A 11 0.92 33.01 18.64
N LEU A 12 1.79 33.99 18.92
CA LEU A 12 3.15 34.07 18.34
C LEU A 12 4.06 32.92 18.78
N CYS A 13 3.86 32.35 19.97
CA CYS A 13 4.56 31.12 20.40
C CYS A 13 4.01 29.85 19.73
N LEU A 14 2.82 29.91 19.13
CA LEU A 14 2.13 28.76 18.52
C LEU A 14 2.22 28.74 16.99
N THR A 15 2.56 29.87 16.34
CA THR A 15 2.55 29.99 14.87
C THR A 15 3.93 30.13 14.22
N ILE A 16 5.03 30.02 14.98
CA ILE A 16 6.39 29.99 14.44
C ILE A 16 6.96 28.60 14.71
N PRO A 17 7.17 27.75 13.69
CA PRO A 17 7.82 26.46 13.90
C PRO A 17 9.28 26.71 14.30
N MET A 18 9.63 26.16 15.46
CA MET A 18 10.90 26.14 16.18
C MET A 18 12.12 26.80 15.51
N GLY A 19 12.42 28.03 15.93
CA GLY A 19 13.77 28.59 15.96
C GLY A 19 13.98 29.21 17.34
N GLY A 20 14.98 28.73 18.09
CA GLY A 20 15.19 29.13 19.48
C GLY A 20 15.31 30.65 19.67
N PHE A 21 14.63 31.20 20.68
CA PHE A 21 14.87 32.57 21.12
C PHE A 21 16.30 32.67 21.67
N ALA A 22 17.08 33.64 21.18
CA ALA A 22 18.39 33.95 21.77
C ALA A 22 18.21 34.38 23.24
N GLU A 23 19.01 33.81 24.14
CA GLU A 23 18.99 34.14 25.57
C GLU A 23 19.20 35.66 25.78
N GLU A 24 18.35 36.23 26.65
CA GLU A 24 18.38 37.61 27.16
C GLU A 24 18.41 38.73 26.10
N ASN A 25 17.26 39.08 25.51
CA ASN A 25 17.06 40.42 24.95
C ASN A 25 15.67 40.99 25.31
N GLU A 26 15.66 42.22 25.84
CA GLU A 26 14.46 42.93 26.31
C GLU A 26 13.48 43.22 25.16
N MET A 27 12.26 42.67 25.23
CA MET A 27 11.14 43.09 24.39
C MET A 27 10.82 44.57 24.66
N CYS A 28 10.90 45.41 23.62
CA CYS A 28 10.64 46.84 23.72
C CYS A 28 9.26 47.17 23.14
N ALA A 29 8.34 47.60 24.00
CA ALA A 29 6.99 48.02 23.60
C ALA A 29 6.84 49.53 23.72
N THR A 30 6.46 50.21 22.63
CA THR A 30 6.18 51.65 22.63
C THR A 30 4.72 51.93 22.31
N PHE A 31 4.12 52.86 23.07
CA PHE A 31 2.73 53.27 22.95
C PHE A 31 2.64 54.73 22.50
N ASN A 32 1.79 55.00 21.53
CA ASN A 32 1.24 56.33 21.28
C ASN A 32 -0.29 56.26 21.18
N ASP A 33 -0.98 57.41 21.22
CA ASP A 33 -2.44 57.52 21.40
C ASP A 33 -3.30 56.82 20.31
N ALA A 34 -2.69 56.21 19.28
CA ALA A 34 -3.40 55.53 18.18
C ALA A 34 -2.80 54.18 17.73
N SER A 35 -1.68 53.70 18.32
CA SER A 35 -1.08 52.42 17.90
C SER A 35 -0.19 51.75 18.95
N LEU A 36 -0.16 50.42 18.92
CA LEU A 36 0.83 49.60 19.63
C LEU A 36 1.90 49.16 18.63
N THR A 37 3.17 49.42 18.95
CA THR A 37 4.31 48.85 18.22
C THR A 37 5.07 47.87 19.12
N LEU A 38 5.19 46.62 18.68
CA LEU A 38 5.98 45.56 19.30
C LEU A 38 7.18 45.26 18.41
N GLU A 39 8.38 45.36 18.97
CA GLU A 39 9.63 44.92 18.34
C GLU A 39 10.11 43.65 19.03
N VAL A 40 10.20 42.56 18.26
CA VAL A 40 10.70 41.27 18.74
C VAL A 40 11.92 40.88 17.89
N PRO A 41 13.10 40.68 18.50
CA PRO A 41 14.22 40.09 17.80
C PRO A 41 13.91 38.62 17.50
N CYS A 42 14.04 38.22 16.24
CA CYS A 42 13.88 36.82 15.81
C CYS A 42 15.08 36.36 14.99
N PHE A 43 15.34 35.06 15.04
CA PHE A 43 16.41 34.40 14.30
C PHE A 43 15.78 33.60 13.16
N ILE A 44 16.11 33.94 11.92
CA ILE A 44 15.60 33.27 10.73
C ILE A 44 16.82 33.02 9.82
N TYR A 45 17.02 31.79 9.36
CA TYR A 45 18.15 31.42 8.48
C TYR A 45 19.55 31.89 8.95
N GLY A 46 19.81 31.88 10.27
CA GLY A 46 21.11 32.25 10.83
C GLY A 46 21.36 33.76 10.94
N GLU A 47 20.41 34.61 10.56
CA GLU A 47 20.50 36.07 10.67
C GLU A 47 19.50 36.65 11.70
N THR A 48 19.83 37.83 12.23
CA THR A 48 19.02 38.51 13.25
C THR A 48 18.08 39.53 12.61
N TYR A 49 16.78 39.33 12.77
CA TYR A 49 15.73 40.23 12.28
C TYR A 49 15.04 40.96 13.44
N SER A 50 14.44 42.11 13.15
CA SER A 50 13.48 42.76 14.05
C SER A 50 12.09 42.71 13.42
N LEU A 51 11.17 41.99 14.06
CA LEU A 51 9.77 41.96 13.65
C LEU A 51 9.04 43.16 14.25
N LYS A 52 8.53 44.06 13.41
CA LYS A 52 7.68 45.17 13.84
C LYS A 52 6.21 44.86 13.61
N LEU A 53 5.46 44.80 14.69
CA LEU A 53 4.01 44.65 14.68
C LEU A 53 3.37 46.01 14.96
N LYS A 54 2.64 46.57 13.99
CA LYS A 54 1.90 47.82 14.17
C LYS A 54 0.40 47.54 14.17
N MET A 55 -0.25 47.74 15.31
CA MET A 55 -1.71 47.63 15.42
C MET A 55 -2.34 49.02 15.37
N SER A 56 -3.15 49.29 14.34
CA SER A 56 -4.02 50.47 14.24
C SER A 56 -5.43 50.03 13.89
N ASP A 57 -6.30 50.02 14.91
CA ASP A 57 -7.70 49.56 14.90
C ASP A 57 -7.92 48.09 14.46
N VAL A 58 -8.98 47.48 15.01
CA VAL A 58 -9.15 46.03 15.29
C VAL A 58 -9.19 45.08 14.06
N VAL A 59 -8.87 45.52 12.85
CA VAL A 59 -9.04 44.69 11.63
C VAL A 59 -7.83 44.63 10.69
N ASN A 60 -6.73 45.34 10.93
CA ASN A 60 -5.55 45.25 10.07
C ASN A 60 -4.26 45.02 10.87
N LEU A 61 -3.68 43.81 10.73
CA LEU A 61 -2.33 43.49 11.15
C LEU A 61 -1.40 43.64 9.93
N GLN A 62 -0.43 44.55 10.01
CA GLN A 62 0.64 44.66 9.04
C GLN A 62 1.94 44.17 9.66
N PHE A 63 2.59 43.22 8.99
CA PHE A 63 3.90 42.70 9.35
C PHE A 63 4.97 43.36 8.47
N GLN A 64 6.04 43.86 9.08
CA GLN A 64 7.24 44.28 8.37
C GLN A 64 8.46 43.65 9.04
N LEU A 65 9.18 42.85 8.27
CA LEU A 65 10.52 42.36 8.62
C LEU A 65 11.53 43.40 8.16
N THR A 66 12.45 43.76 9.05
CA THR A 66 13.59 44.62 8.71
C THR A 66 14.86 43.89 9.14
N GLU A 67 15.78 43.66 8.21
CA GLU A 67 17.11 43.11 8.51
C GLU A 67 17.89 44.05 9.41
N MET A 68 18.47 43.52 10.49
CA MET A 68 19.48 44.24 11.25
C MET A 68 20.85 43.89 10.65
N ASN A 69 21.53 44.89 10.06
CA ASN A 69 22.86 44.74 9.46
C ASN A 69 23.80 43.91 10.36
N PRO A 70 24.22 42.71 9.93
CA PRO A 70 25.20 41.93 10.66
C PRO A 70 26.58 42.58 10.49
N THR A 71 27.18 42.99 11.60
CA THR A 71 28.61 43.26 11.67
C THR A 71 29.38 41.95 11.67
N GLY A 72 29.57 41.36 10.49
CA GLY A 72 30.38 40.15 10.28
C GLY A 72 30.23 39.70 8.83
N GLY A 73 31.31 39.74 8.06
CA GLY A 73 31.26 39.52 6.61
C GLY A 73 30.83 38.11 6.24
N THR A 74 29.69 38.01 5.56
CA THR A 74 29.24 36.88 4.75
C THR A 74 29.01 37.40 3.33
N ASP A 75 29.31 36.57 2.33
CA ASP A 75 29.26 36.94 0.92
C ASP A 75 27.79 37.06 0.48
N THR A 76 27.26 38.28 0.44
CA THR A 76 25.83 38.59 0.23
C THR A 76 25.33 38.40 -1.22
N ASN A 77 25.96 37.51 -2.00
CA ASN A 77 25.65 37.28 -3.42
C ASN A 77 25.53 35.78 -3.80
N ALA A 78 25.47 34.86 -2.83
CA ALA A 78 25.28 33.45 -3.15
C ALA A 78 23.89 33.19 -3.75
N GLU A 79 23.84 32.55 -4.92
CA GLU A 79 22.59 32.16 -5.59
C GLU A 79 21.87 31.11 -4.75
N THR A 80 20.58 31.32 -4.46
CA THR A 80 19.75 30.41 -3.67
C THR A 80 18.54 29.93 -4.45
N LYS A 81 18.13 28.68 -4.19
CA LYS A 81 17.00 28.05 -4.88
C LYS A 81 16.27 27.08 -3.96
N LEU A 82 14.96 26.97 -4.10
CA LEU A 82 14.19 25.89 -3.49
C LEU A 82 13.95 24.78 -4.52
N LEU A 83 14.30 23.55 -4.16
CA LEU A 83 13.95 22.36 -4.93
C LEU A 83 13.00 21.52 -4.10
N LYS A 84 11.77 21.35 -4.58
CA LYS A 84 10.74 20.55 -3.93
C LYS A 84 10.57 19.22 -4.64
N PHE A 85 10.69 18.15 -3.88
CA PHE A 85 10.29 16.82 -4.29
C PHE A 85 8.88 16.56 -3.79
N ILE A 86 8.02 16.10 -4.69
CA ILE A 86 6.66 15.67 -4.40
C ILE A 86 6.57 14.21 -4.80
N GLU A 87 6.05 13.38 -3.91
CA GLU A 87 5.92 11.95 -4.12
C GLU A 87 4.48 11.47 -3.93
N THR A 88 4.08 10.56 -4.80
CA THR A 88 2.94 9.65 -4.60
C THR A 88 3.45 8.21 -4.54
N THR A 89 2.71 7.34 -3.88
CA THR A 89 2.99 5.89 -3.87
C THR A 89 1.70 5.12 -3.68
N ASP A 90 1.71 3.85 -4.10
CA ASP A 90 0.60 2.91 -3.92
C ASP A 90 -0.72 3.56 -4.38
N VAL A 91 -0.67 4.32 -5.48
CA VAL A 91 -1.81 5.11 -5.98
C VAL A 91 -2.99 4.19 -6.26
N HIS A 92 -2.71 2.94 -6.59
CA HIS A 92 -3.71 1.89 -6.76
C HIS A 92 -4.82 2.25 -7.75
N ALA A 93 -4.43 2.97 -8.81
CA ALA A 93 -5.31 3.52 -9.82
C ALA A 93 -6.44 4.44 -9.29
N SER A 94 -6.26 5.06 -8.12
CA SER A 94 -7.06 6.21 -7.65
C SER A 94 -6.72 7.46 -8.47
N LEU A 95 -7.04 7.45 -9.77
CA LEU A 95 -6.70 8.51 -10.71
C LEU A 95 -7.68 9.69 -10.65
N PHE A 96 -8.95 9.37 -10.36
CA PHE A 96 -10.08 10.30 -10.40
C PHE A 96 -10.88 10.22 -9.11
N PRO A 97 -11.66 11.26 -8.75
CA PRO A 97 -12.46 11.29 -7.53
C PRO A 97 -13.71 10.39 -7.63
N TYR A 98 -13.58 9.18 -8.14
CA TYR A 98 -14.64 8.18 -8.26
C TYR A 98 -14.13 6.78 -7.90
N ASP A 99 -14.79 6.13 -6.95
CA ASP A 99 -14.56 4.72 -6.61
C ASP A 99 -15.41 3.84 -7.53
N PHE A 100 -14.76 3.05 -8.38
CA PHE A 100 -15.44 2.21 -9.36
C PHE A 100 -16.00 0.90 -8.76
N ILE A 101 -15.64 0.56 -7.52
CA ILE A 101 -16.12 -0.61 -6.77
C ILE A 101 -17.44 -0.27 -6.08
N THR A 102 -17.50 0.88 -5.38
CA THR A 102 -18.72 1.33 -4.68
C THR A 102 -19.66 2.11 -5.61
N ALA A 103 -19.14 2.60 -6.74
CA ALA A 103 -19.82 3.48 -7.68
C ALA A 103 -20.16 4.87 -7.11
N GLU A 104 -19.35 5.36 -6.18
CA GLU A 104 -19.52 6.65 -5.49
C GLU A 104 -18.35 7.61 -5.75
N GLU A 105 -18.57 8.90 -5.54
CA GLU A 105 -17.49 9.90 -5.60
C GLU A 105 -16.56 9.75 -4.37
N THR A 106 -15.25 9.95 -4.55
CA THR A 106 -14.23 9.91 -3.48
C THR A 106 -13.47 11.23 -3.39
N THR A 107 -12.90 11.50 -2.22
CA THR A 107 -12.12 12.71 -1.93
C THR A 107 -10.62 12.50 -2.02
N SER A 108 -10.15 11.31 -2.42
CA SER A 108 -8.72 10.99 -2.64
C SER A 108 -8.50 10.48 -4.06
N SER A 109 -7.67 11.20 -4.83
CA SER A 109 -7.22 10.77 -6.16
C SER A 109 -6.07 11.63 -6.67
N LEU A 110 -5.43 11.21 -7.77
CA LEU A 110 -4.43 12.02 -8.45
C LEU A 110 -4.98 13.37 -8.96
N ALA A 111 -6.29 13.54 -9.11
CA ALA A 111 -6.86 14.84 -9.47
C ALA A 111 -6.67 15.89 -8.35
N GLN A 112 -6.70 15.51 -7.08
CA GLN A 112 -6.39 16.39 -5.96
C GLN A 112 -4.88 16.65 -5.88
N VAL A 113 -4.07 15.61 -6.06
CA VAL A 113 -2.61 15.73 -6.14
C VAL A 113 -2.19 16.68 -7.26
N SER A 114 -2.85 16.62 -8.43
CA SER A 114 -2.60 17.52 -9.56
C SER A 114 -2.81 18.99 -9.19
N THR A 115 -3.87 19.31 -8.43
CA THR A 115 -4.08 20.67 -7.90
C THR A 115 -2.89 21.11 -7.03
N TYR A 116 -2.47 20.26 -6.09
CA TYR A 116 -1.31 20.55 -5.24
C TYR A 116 -0.03 20.77 -6.06
N VAL A 117 0.27 19.88 -7.01
CA VAL A 117 1.46 19.99 -7.87
C VAL A 117 1.43 21.27 -8.70
N LYS A 118 0.27 21.64 -9.27
CA LYS A 118 0.11 22.90 -10.03
C LYS A 118 0.37 24.12 -9.14
N GLU A 119 -0.12 24.12 -7.90
CA GLU A 119 0.16 25.18 -6.92
C GLU A 119 1.65 25.28 -6.59
N GLN A 120 2.33 24.15 -6.35
CA GLN A 120 3.76 24.13 -6.05
C GLN A 120 4.62 24.56 -7.24
N ARG A 121 4.25 24.18 -8.47
CA ARG A 121 4.92 24.60 -9.71
C ARG A 121 4.74 26.09 -10.01
N ALA A 122 3.69 26.72 -9.48
CA ALA A 122 3.41 28.14 -9.68
C ALA A 122 4.23 29.07 -8.75
N MET A 123 4.89 28.53 -7.72
CA MET A 123 5.67 29.33 -6.77
C MET A 123 6.96 29.89 -7.40
N GLU A 124 7.21 31.19 -7.20
CA GLU A 124 8.44 31.82 -7.64
C GLU A 124 9.66 31.30 -6.84
N ASN A 125 10.80 31.16 -7.52
CA ASN A 125 12.06 30.65 -6.96
C ASN A 125 12.04 29.19 -6.43
N GLN A 126 11.00 28.42 -6.78
CA GLN A 126 10.90 26.99 -6.51
C GLN A 126 10.91 26.20 -7.82
N SER A 127 11.56 25.04 -7.81
CA SER A 127 11.46 24.03 -8.86
C SER A 127 10.85 22.77 -8.25
N VAL A 128 10.02 22.06 -9.02
CA VAL A 128 9.34 20.84 -8.54
C VAL A 128 9.83 19.64 -9.32
N ILE A 129 10.16 18.57 -8.61
CA ILE A 129 10.37 17.22 -9.14
C ILE A 129 9.23 16.35 -8.59
N LEU A 130 8.39 15.83 -9.47
CA LEU A 130 7.28 14.94 -9.14
C LEU A 130 7.70 13.48 -9.40
N LEU A 131 7.58 12.63 -8.39
CA LEU A 131 7.98 11.23 -8.39
C LEU A 131 6.80 10.34 -8.01
N ASP A 132 6.74 9.13 -8.59
CA ASP A 132 5.82 8.09 -8.11
C ASP A 132 6.60 6.85 -7.69
N ASN A 133 6.25 6.28 -6.55
CA ASN A 133 6.96 5.19 -5.97
C ASN A 133 6.22 3.84 -6.14
N GLY A 134 5.57 3.59 -7.27
CA GLY A 134 5.09 2.27 -7.70
C GLY A 134 3.69 1.86 -7.17
N ASP A 135 3.23 0.69 -7.62
CA ASP A 135 1.90 0.11 -7.38
C ASP A 135 0.77 0.97 -7.95
N ILE A 136 0.87 1.23 -9.26
CA ILE A 136 -0.07 2.03 -10.04
C ILE A 136 -1.05 1.14 -10.83
N LEU A 137 -0.64 -0.06 -11.28
CA LEU A 137 -1.41 -0.91 -12.23
C LEU A 137 -2.48 -1.82 -11.60
N GLN A 138 -2.76 -1.72 -10.31
CA GLN A 138 -3.76 -2.54 -9.61
C GLN A 138 -4.53 -1.68 -8.60
N GLY A 139 -5.78 -2.03 -8.29
CA GLY A 139 -6.51 -1.44 -7.16
C GLY A 139 -7.94 -1.09 -7.55
N GLN A 140 -8.12 0.05 -8.20
CA GLN A 140 -9.40 0.43 -8.78
C GLN A 140 -9.68 -0.32 -10.11
N PRO A 141 -10.93 -0.73 -10.39
CA PRO A 141 -11.34 -1.41 -11.63
C PRO A 141 -10.87 -0.77 -12.94
N ILE A 142 -10.62 0.54 -12.94
CA ILE A 142 -10.09 1.26 -14.10
C ILE A 142 -8.73 0.70 -14.57
N ALA A 143 -7.87 0.23 -13.65
CA ALA A 143 -6.63 -0.42 -14.04
C ALA A 143 -6.91 -1.72 -14.79
N ASN A 144 -7.72 -2.61 -14.21
CA ASN A 144 -8.06 -3.90 -14.82
C ASN A 144 -8.72 -3.75 -16.20
N PHE A 145 -9.64 -2.78 -16.34
CA PHE A 145 -10.29 -2.48 -17.61
C PHE A 145 -9.28 -2.10 -18.70
N PHE A 146 -8.26 -1.31 -18.35
CA PHE A 146 -7.21 -0.88 -19.29
C PHE A 146 -6.09 -1.91 -19.48
N ASN A 147 -5.90 -2.82 -18.52
CA ASN A 147 -5.00 -3.96 -18.61
C ASN A 147 -5.52 -5.03 -19.59
N TYR A 148 -6.83 -5.34 -19.55
CA TYR A 148 -7.35 -6.56 -20.20
C TYR A 148 -8.62 -6.43 -21.04
N GLU A 149 -9.55 -5.55 -20.67
CA GLU A 149 -10.93 -5.64 -21.18
C GLU A 149 -11.22 -4.75 -22.39
N ARG A 150 -10.51 -3.64 -22.52
CA ARG A 150 -10.74 -2.70 -23.63
C ARG A 150 -10.37 -3.27 -24.99
N SER A 151 -11.15 -2.89 -26.01
CA SER A 151 -11.03 -3.41 -27.38
C SER A 151 -10.02 -2.69 -28.27
N THR A 152 -9.48 -1.52 -27.86
CA THR A 152 -8.44 -0.75 -28.59
C THR A 152 -7.41 -0.13 -27.64
N LEU A 153 -6.14 -0.15 -28.04
CA LEU A 153 -4.94 0.16 -27.24
C LEU A 153 -4.17 1.35 -27.83
N ASP A 154 -4.64 2.58 -27.68
CA ASP A 154 -3.76 3.71 -28.00
C ASP A 154 -2.81 3.96 -26.81
N ASN A 155 -3.32 4.37 -25.64
CA ASN A 155 -2.49 4.45 -24.42
C ASN A 155 -3.23 3.97 -23.17
N HIS A 156 -2.50 3.42 -22.21
CA HIS A 156 -2.97 3.08 -20.88
C HIS A 156 -3.31 4.34 -20.10
N ILE A 157 -4.49 4.38 -19.46
CA ILE A 157 -5.00 5.57 -18.76
C ILE A 157 -4.04 6.07 -17.68
N ILE A 158 -3.39 5.15 -16.96
CA ILE A 158 -2.37 5.49 -15.95
C ILE A 158 -1.22 6.27 -16.60
N ALA A 159 -0.68 5.79 -17.74
CA ALA A 159 0.36 6.52 -18.45
C ALA A 159 -0.14 7.89 -18.95
N GLU A 160 -1.36 7.97 -19.50
CA GLU A 160 -1.91 9.26 -19.95
C GLU A 160 -2.05 10.27 -18.81
N VAL A 161 -2.54 9.85 -17.63
CA VAL A 161 -2.72 10.72 -16.46
C VAL A 161 -1.36 11.15 -15.89
N MET A 162 -0.41 10.22 -15.74
CA MET A 162 0.91 10.54 -15.21
C MET A 162 1.73 11.43 -16.17
N ASN A 163 1.62 11.20 -17.49
CA ASN A 163 2.23 12.09 -18.47
C ASN A 163 1.58 13.48 -18.44
N TYR A 164 0.26 13.56 -18.32
CA TYR A 164 -0.46 14.85 -18.18
C TYR A 164 0.00 15.62 -16.94
N MET A 165 0.28 14.92 -15.82
CA MET A 165 0.82 15.52 -14.61
C MET A 165 2.33 15.83 -14.68
N GLU A 166 3.00 15.47 -15.79
CA GLU A 166 4.43 15.68 -16.01
C GLU A 166 5.28 15.08 -14.88
N TYR A 167 5.04 13.82 -14.51
CA TYR A 167 5.94 13.09 -13.62
C TYR A 167 7.37 13.08 -14.18
N ASN A 168 8.37 13.12 -13.30
CA ASN A 168 9.77 13.17 -13.70
C ASN A 168 10.45 11.80 -13.66
N ALA A 169 9.98 10.90 -12.81
CA ALA A 169 10.36 9.49 -12.76
C ALA A 169 9.35 8.71 -11.92
N ALA A 170 9.31 7.39 -12.11
CA ALA A 170 8.63 6.49 -11.17
C ALA A 170 9.49 5.26 -10.89
N THR A 171 9.20 4.52 -9.83
CA THR A 171 9.75 3.15 -9.63
C THR A 171 8.67 2.11 -9.92
N VAL A 172 9.08 0.89 -10.26
CA VAL A 172 8.17 -0.26 -10.41
C VAL A 172 7.80 -0.81 -9.04
N GLY A 173 6.52 -1.06 -8.79
CA GLY A 173 6.03 -1.78 -7.61
C GLY A 173 5.66 -3.24 -7.89
N ASN A 174 5.36 -4.02 -6.84
CA ASN A 174 4.98 -5.43 -7.00
C ASN A 174 3.68 -5.60 -7.80
N HIS A 175 2.68 -4.77 -7.54
CA HIS A 175 1.41 -4.77 -8.27
C HIS A 175 1.55 -4.30 -9.71
N ASP A 176 2.68 -3.70 -10.08
CA ASP A 176 2.98 -3.36 -11.46
C ASP A 176 3.51 -4.55 -12.28
N ILE A 177 4.03 -5.58 -11.62
CA ILE A 177 4.47 -6.82 -12.24
C ILE A 177 3.29 -7.81 -12.42
N GLU A 178 2.31 -7.76 -11.52
CA GLU A 178 1.15 -8.67 -11.50
C GLU A 178 0.41 -8.81 -12.82
N PRO A 179 0.14 -7.73 -13.58
CA PRO A 179 -0.61 -7.84 -14.82
C PRO A 179 0.10 -8.61 -15.93
N GLY A 180 1.38 -8.91 -15.72
CA GLY A 180 2.21 -9.73 -16.59
C GLY A 180 2.88 -8.95 -17.71
N LYS A 181 3.86 -9.62 -18.32
CA LYS A 181 4.82 -9.02 -19.26
C LYS A 181 4.24 -8.16 -20.37
N ALA A 182 3.13 -8.59 -20.96
CA ALA A 182 2.53 -7.83 -22.05
C ALA A 182 2.07 -6.44 -21.60
N VAL A 183 1.57 -6.30 -20.37
CA VAL A 183 1.04 -5.05 -19.84
C VAL A 183 2.18 -4.14 -19.38
N TYR A 184 3.07 -4.64 -18.51
CA TYR A 184 4.12 -3.79 -17.94
C TYR A 184 5.16 -3.35 -18.97
N ASP A 185 5.45 -4.16 -20.00
CA ASP A 185 6.33 -3.72 -21.09
C ASP A 185 5.64 -2.62 -21.93
N ALA A 186 4.35 -2.78 -22.22
CA ALA A 186 3.61 -1.84 -23.06
C ALA A 186 3.44 -0.47 -22.39
N ILE A 187 3.09 -0.44 -21.10
CA ILE A 187 2.95 0.83 -20.39
C ILE A 187 4.30 1.52 -20.16
N ASN A 188 5.38 0.76 -19.94
CA ASN A 188 6.73 1.31 -19.82
C ASN A 188 7.15 2.10 -21.07
N GLU A 189 6.70 1.67 -22.25
CA GLU A 189 6.95 2.40 -23.51
C GLU A 189 6.07 3.65 -23.69
N GLN A 190 5.02 3.81 -22.87
CA GLN A 190 4.06 4.92 -22.97
C GLN A 190 4.33 6.07 -21.99
N PHE A 191 5.14 5.85 -20.95
CA PHE A 191 5.54 6.92 -20.04
C PHE A 191 6.49 7.92 -20.74
N ASP A 192 6.25 9.21 -20.52
CA ASP A 192 7.14 10.30 -20.96
C ASP A 192 8.35 10.49 -20.00
N PHE A 193 8.42 9.66 -18.96
CA PHE A 193 9.43 9.65 -17.91
C PHE A 193 9.97 8.23 -17.70
N PRO A 194 11.17 8.07 -17.11
CA PRO A 194 11.74 6.76 -16.86
C PRO A 194 11.05 6.03 -15.70
N TRP A 195 10.75 4.75 -15.92
CA TRP A 195 10.30 3.83 -14.89
C TRP A 195 11.46 2.95 -14.41
N LEU A 196 11.70 2.95 -13.09
CA LEU A 196 12.98 2.54 -12.51
C LEU A 196 12.88 1.24 -11.70
N ALA A 197 13.88 0.37 -11.79
CA ALA A 197 14.09 -0.75 -10.86
C ALA A 197 15.50 -1.37 -11.05
N ALA A 198 16.49 -0.87 -10.32
CA ALA A 198 17.89 -1.25 -10.48
C ALA A 198 18.20 -2.70 -10.04
N ASN A 199 17.40 -3.24 -9.12
CA ASN A 199 17.56 -4.60 -8.61
C ASN A 199 16.67 -5.64 -9.33
N CYS A 200 15.90 -5.24 -10.34
CA CYS A 200 15.21 -6.18 -11.23
C CYS A 200 16.12 -6.48 -12.43
N ILE A 201 16.62 -7.71 -12.51
CA ILE A 201 17.65 -8.12 -13.48
C ILE A 201 17.06 -9.04 -14.53
N ASN A 202 17.37 -8.76 -15.79
CA ASN A 202 17.09 -9.68 -16.88
C ASN A 202 18.12 -10.83 -16.86
N THR A 203 17.67 -12.02 -16.48
CA THR A 203 18.50 -13.22 -16.35
C THR A 203 19.15 -13.70 -17.66
N LEU A 204 18.65 -13.25 -18.82
CA LEU A 204 19.24 -13.58 -20.12
C LEU A 204 20.45 -12.71 -20.46
N THR A 205 20.47 -11.45 -19.99
CA THR A 205 21.52 -10.48 -20.31
C THR A 205 22.46 -10.20 -19.13
N GLY A 206 21.97 -10.39 -17.90
CA GLY A 206 22.65 -9.98 -16.67
C GLY A 206 22.53 -8.49 -16.34
N GLU A 207 21.82 -7.73 -17.17
CA GLU A 207 21.61 -6.28 -17.05
C GLU A 207 20.27 -5.97 -16.37
N PRO A 208 20.07 -4.76 -15.80
CA PRO A 208 18.77 -4.32 -15.32
C PRO A 208 17.68 -4.48 -16.39
N TYR A 209 16.53 -5.03 -15.99
CA TYR A 209 15.37 -5.21 -16.86
C TYR A 209 14.71 -3.85 -17.14
N PHE A 210 14.49 -3.07 -16.09
CA PHE A 210 14.05 -1.68 -16.16
C PHE A 210 15.25 -0.74 -16.05
N LYS A 211 15.07 0.55 -16.34
CA LYS A 211 16.15 1.53 -16.19
C LYS A 211 16.56 1.56 -14.70
N PRO A 212 17.86 1.53 -14.35
CA PRO A 212 18.25 1.50 -12.93
C PRO A 212 18.07 2.85 -12.24
N TYR A 213 18.50 3.92 -12.90
CA TYR A 213 18.45 5.28 -12.37
C TYR A 213 18.20 6.30 -13.48
N THR A 214 17.91 7.54 -13.11
CA THR A 214 17.89 8.67 -14.04
C THR A 214 18.57 9.89 -13.46
N ILE A 215 18.97 10.81 -14.34
CA ILE A 215 19.44 12.14 -13.98
C ILE A 215 18.40 13.16 -14.42
N ILE A 216 17.90 13.95 -13.48
CA ILE A 216 17.00 15.07 -13.73
C ILE A 216 17.82 16.36 -13.56
N THR A 217 17.76 17.25 -14.54
CA THR A 217 18.41 18.56 -14.47
C THR A 217 17.36 19.65 -14.48
N VAL A 218 17.27 20.41 -13.39
CA VAL A 218 16.33 21.52 -13.25
C VAL A 218 17.06 22.74 -12.71
N ASP A 219 16.95 23.88 -13.41
CA ASP A 219 17.66 25.12 -13.07
C ASP A 219 19.19 24.94 -12.85
N GLY A 220 19.78 23.99 -13.59
CA GLY A 220 21.20 23.65 -13.51
C GLY A 220 21.59 22.79 -12.30
N ILE A 221 20.63 22.34 -11.49
CA ILE A 221 20.82 21.39 -10.40
C ILE A 221 20.75 19.97 -10.97
N LYS A 222 21.76 19.14 -10.73
CA LYS A 222 21.82 17.75 -11.20
C LYS A 222 21.36 16.79 -10.10
N VAL A 223 20.19 16.19 -10.28
CA VAL A 223 19.61 15.23 -9.33
C VAL A 223 19.72 13.82 -9.89
N ALA A 224 20.33 12.91 -9.13
CA ALA A 224 20.27 11.48 -9.41
C ALA A 224 19.09 10.85 -8.68
N VAL A 225 18.31 10.03 -9.38
CA VAL A 225 17.21 9.24 -8.79
C VAL A 225 17.46 7.76 -9.08
N LEU A 226 17.71 6.97 -8.04
CA LEU A 226 17.89 5.52 -8.12
C LEU A 226 16.59 4.80 -7.71
N GLY A 227 16.08 3.93 -8.58
CA GLY A 227 14.88 3.14 -8.28
C GLY A 227 15.20 1.75 -7.75
N LEU A 228 14.49 1.29 -6.74
CA LEU A 228 14.53 -0.10 -6.25
C LEU A 228 13.11 -0.61 -6.03
N ILE A 229 12.94 -1.92 -6.20
CA ILE A 229 11.68 -2.65 -5.97
C ILE A 229 11.89 -3.72 -4.90
N THR A 230 10.85 -4.03 -4.12
CA THR A 230 10.91 -5.12 -3.13
C THR A 230 11.37 -6.44 -3.77
N PRO A 231 12.35 -7.15 -3.16
CA PRO A 231 12.77 -8.46 -3.62
C PRO A 231 11.79 -9.58 -3.22
N GLY A 232 10.67 -9.25 -2.56
CA GLY A 232 9.65 -10.21 -2.12
C GLY A 232 8.79 -10.82 -3.23
N ILE A 233 8.78 -10.24 -4.44
CA ILE A 233 7.91 -10.64 -5.57
C ILE A 233 7.85 -12.15 -5.83
N PRO A 234 8.97 -12.90 -5.85
CA PRO A 234 8.94 -14.35 -6.07
C PRO A 234 8.16 -15.16 -5.03
N LYS A 235 7.87 -14.59 -3.85
CA LYS A 235 7.05 -15.22 -2.81
C LYS A 235 5.54 -15.14 -3.10
N TRP A 236 5.12 -14.18 -3.92
CA TRP A 236 3.70 -13.88 -4.15
C TRP A 236 3.26 -14.19 -5.58
N LEU A 237 4.15 -13.97 -6.54
CA LEU A 237 3.85 -14.05 -7.96
C LEU A 237 4.60 -15.20 -8.62
N PRO A 238 3.94 -15.97 -9.49
CA PRO A 238 4.61 -17.06 -10.18
C PRO A 238 5.58 -16.56 -11.25
N PRO A 239 6.67 -17.31 -11.55
CA PRO A 239 7.64 -16.94 -12.58
C PRO A 239 7.06 -16.69 -13.97
N SER A 240 5.86 -17.19 -14.26
CA SER A 240 5.17 -16.96 -15.53
C SER A 240 4.76 -15.50 -15.76
N VAL A 241 4.54 -14.71 -14.70
CA VAL A 241 4.16 -13.29 -14.85
C VAL A 241 5.38 -12.40 -15.08
N TRP A 242 6.53 -12.78 -14.51
CA TRP A 242 7.82 -12.07 -14.59
C TRP A 242 8.92 -12.90 -15.31
N PRO A 243 8.68 -13.42 -16.53
CA PRO A 243 9.59 -14.38 -17.14
C PRO A 243 10.98 -13.76 -17.38
N ASN A 244 12.01 -14.50 -17.01
CA ASN A 244 13.42 -14.12 -17.12
C ASN A 244 13.85 -12.95 -16.23
N MET A 245 13.11 -12.64 -15.16
CA MET A 245 13.54 -11.66 -14.15
C MET A 245 14.12 -12.35 -12.91
N GLU A 246 15.00 -11.64 -12.22
CA GLU A 246 15.49 -11.93 -10.88
C GLU A 246 15.42 -10.63 -10.06
N PHE A 247 14.94 -10.71 -8.82
CA PHE A 247 14.87 -9.55 -7.91
C PHE A 247 15.95 -9.67 -6.85
N ARG A 248 16.98 -8.81 -6.96
CA ARG A 248 18.17 -8.84 -6.10
C ARG A 248 17.98 -8.07 -4.80
N ASP A 249 18.83 -8.39 -3.84
CA ASP A 249 18.90 -7.69 -2.56
C ASP A 249 19.13 -6.18 -2.76
N MET A 250 18.36 -5.37 -2.03
CA MET A 250 18.36 -3.92 -2.18
C MET A 250 19.66 -3.28 -1.66
N ILE A 251 20.22 -3.79 -0.55
CA ILE A 251 21.42 -3.23 0.07
C ILE A 251 22.62 -3.47 -0.84
N ASP A 252 22.80 -4.71 -1.30
CA ASP A 252 23.88 -5.07 -2.22
C ASP A 252 23.76 -4.31 -3.54
N THR A 253 22.54 -4.14 -4.05
CA THR A 253 22.31 -3.39 -5.29
C THR A 253 22.67 -1.92 -5.14
N ALA A 254 22.18 -1.26 -4.09
CA ALA A 254 22.46 0.15 -3.81
C ALA A 254 23.96 0.39 -3.56
N ALA A 255 24.63 -0.50 -2.82
CA ALA A 255 26.07 -0.43 -2.56
C ALA A 255 26.94 -0.46 -3.84
N ASN A 256 26.41 -1.00 -4.94
CA ASN A 256 27.08 -0.97 -6.25
C ASN A 256 26.69 0.26 -7.09
N TRP A 257 25.41 0.60 -7.14
CA TRP A 257 24.92 1.69 -7.99
C TRP A 257 25.26 3.09 -7.48
N VAL A 258 25.24 3.31 -6.15
CA VAL A 258 25.51 4.64 -5.58
C VAL A 258 26.92 5.13 -5.91
N PRO A 259 28.00 4.35 -5.67
CA PRO A 259 29.35 4.77 -6.03
C PRO A 259 29.53 4.94 -7.55
N TYR A 260 28.91 4.08 -8.36
CA TYR A 260 28.95 4.21 -9.82
C TYR A 260 28.35 5.54 -10.27
N ILE A 261 27.13 5.87 -9.84
CA ILE A 261 26.43 7.10 -10.21
C ILE A 261 27.21 8.33 -9.73
N GLN A 262 27.71 8.33 -8.49
CA GLN A 262 28.52 9.43 -7.99
C GLN A 262 29.79 9.66 -8.83
N GLN A 263 30.46 8.58 -9.24
CA GLN A 263 31.69 8.67 -10.04
C GLN A 263 31.42 9.09 -11.49
N THR A 264 30.35 8.60 -12.12
CA THR A 264 30.07 8.85 -13.54
C THR A 264 29.27 10.12 -13.77
N GLU A 265 28.42 10.50 -12.82
CA GLU A 265 27.47 11.60 -12.98
C GLU A 265 27.82 12.82 -12.12
N ASP A 266 28.48 12.65 -10.96
CA ASP A 266 28.74 13.75 -10.00
C ASP A 266 27.50 14.62 -9.73
N PRO A 267 26.40 14.05 -9.21
CA PRO A 267 25.18 14.80 -8.94
C PRO A 267 25.38 15.79 -7.78
N ASP A 268 24.52 16.81 -7.74
CA ASP A 268 24.39 17.73 -6.61
C ASP A 268 23.55 17.11 -5.49
N ILE A 269 22.55 16.30 -5.86
CA ILE A 269 21.57 15.70 -4.95
C ILE A 269 21.33 14.25 -5.38
N PHE A 270 21.26 13.34 -4.42
CA PHE A 270 21.01 11.92 -4.64
C PHE A 270 19.74 11.45 -3.93
N VAL A 271 18.78 10.97 -4.71
CA VAL A 271 17.46 10.51 -4.25
C VAL A 271 17.30 9.02 -4.48
N GLY A 272 16.80 8.30 -3.47
CA GLY A 272 16.27 6.95 -3.60
C GLY A 272 14.75 6.97 -3.83
N LEU A 273 14.26 6.12 -4.73
CA LEU A 273 12.82 5.91 -4.98
C LEU A 273 12.54 4.41 -4.85
N PHE A 274 12.19 3.98 -3.64
CA PHE A 274 12.18 2.57 -3.28
C PHE A 274 10.77 2.06 -3.01
N HIS A 275 10.25 1.19 -3.86
CA HIS A 275 9.00 0.48 -3.60
C HIS A 275 9.24 -0.69 -2.66
N SER A 276 9.44 -0.37 -1.38
CA SER A 276 9.76 -1.27 -0.27
C SER A 276 9.53 -0.49 1.04
N GLY A 277 8.93 -1.16 2.03
CA GLY A 277 8.65 -0.55 3.33
C GLY A 277 9.90 -0.32 4.18
N THR A 278 9.70 0.24 5.37
CA THR A 278 10.80 0.59 6.30
C THR A 278 10.97 -0.37 7.48
N ASP A 279 9.93 -1.14 7.83
CA ASP A 279 9.97 -2.14 8.89
C ASP A 279 10.61 -3.44 8.41
N TYR A 280 11.93 -3.51 8.49
CA TYR A 280 12.69 -4.71 8.16
C TYR A 280 12.43 -5.90 9.12
N THR A 281 11.62 -5.74 10.17
CA THR A 281 11.19 -6.84 11.04
C THR A 281 9.85 -7.45 10.64
N TYR A 282 9.22 -6.88 9.60
CA TYR A 282 7.98 -7.38 9.03
C TYR A 282 8.07 -8.87 8.68
N GLY A 283 6.99 -9.61 8.96
CA GLY A 283 6.94 -11.05 8.73
C GLY A 283 7.89 -11.88 9.62
N GLY A 284 8.41 -11.31 10.71
CA GLY A 284 9.34 -12.00 11.62
C GLY A 284 10.76 -12.10 11.06
N THR A 285 11.12 -11.21 10.12
CA THR A 285 12.46 -11.11 9.54
C THR A 285 13.37 -10.22 10.39
N ASP A 286 14.65 -10.12 10.03
CA ASP A 286 15.64 -9.28 10.69
C ASP A 286 16.56 -8.57 9.68
N ALA A 287 17.48 -7.75 10.20
CA ALA A 287 18.39 -6.92 9.41
C ALA A 287 19.42 -7.69 8.57
N ASP A 288 19.58 -8.99 8.83
CA ASP A 288 20.51 -9.89 8.14
C ASP A 288 19.78 -10.87 7.21
N THR A 289 18.44 -10.83 7.19
CA THR A 289 17.60 -11.64 6.31
C THR A 289 17.88 -11.25 4.85
N PRO A 290 18.39 -12.18 4.01
CA PRO A 290 18.63 -11.89 2.59
C PRO A 290 17.32 -11.56 1.89
N THR A 291 17.36 -10.66 0.90
CA THR A 291 16.15 -10.28 0.12
C THR A 291 15.01 -9.85 1.04
N ASN A 292 15.33 -9.02 2.04
CA ASN A 292 14.33 -8.43 2.91
C ASN A 292 13.38 -7.55 2.09
N GLU A 293 12.08 -7.76 2.27
CA GLU A 293 10.99 -7.10 1.55
C GLU A 293 10.88 -5.61 1.88
N ASN A 294 11.18 -5.24 3.13
CA ASN A 294 11.06 -3.88 3.68
C ASN A 294 12.42 -3.34 4.09
N ALA A 295 13.34 -3.30 3.13
CA ALA A 295 14.75 -3.00 3.38
C ALA A 295 15.10 -1.51 3.23
N SER A 296 14.15 -0.62 2.92
CA SER A 296 14.45 0.80 2.61
C SER A 296 15.25 1.50 3.72
N LYS A 297 14.88 1.27 4.98
CA LYS A 297 15.62 1.81 6.13
C LYS A 297 17.02 1.24 6.25
N LEU A 298 17.20 -0.05 5.96
CA LEU A 298 18.52 -0.68 6.00
C LEU A 298 19.43 -0.15 4.88
N VAL A 299 18.88 0.11 3.69
CA VAL A 299 19.63 0.76 2.60
C VAL A 299 20.10 2.14 3.04
N ALA A 300 19.20 2.96 3.61
CA ALA A 300 19.53 4.29 4.12
C ALA A 300 20.62 4.26 5.21
N GLN A 301 20.60 3.27 6.09
CA GLN A 301 21.58 3.11 7.17
C GLN A 301 22.94 2.58 6.66
N LYS A 302 22.94 1.63 5.73
CA LYS A 302 24.14 0.87 5.36
C LYS A 302 24.85 1.41 4.10
N VAL A 303 24.18 2.22 3.28
CA VAL A 303 24.71 2.71 2.00
C VAL A 303 24.89 4.24 2.02
N PRO A 304 26.13 4.75 2.14
CA PRO A 304 26.38 6.18 2.13
C PRO A 304 26.12 6.80 0.76
N GLY A 305 25.60 8.03 0.74
CA GLY A 305 25.52 8.86 -0.46
C GLY A 305 24.13 9.35 -0.86
N PHE A 306 23.07 8.91 -0.19
CA PHE A 306 21.72 9.45 -0.36
C PHE A 306 21.52 10.71 0.48
N ASP A 307 20.72 11.66 -0.02
CA ASP A 307 20.21 12.79 0.75
C ASP A 307 18.77 12.52 1.21
N VAL A 308 17.94 12.00 0.30
CA VAL A 308 16.50 11.75 0.49
C VAL A 308 16.13 10.39 -0.08
N ILE A 309 15.25 9.65 0.59
CA ILE A 309 14.69 8.39 0.09
C ILE A 309 13.17 8.45 0.23
N PHE A 310 12.47 8.28 -0.88
CA PHE A 310 11.03 8.08 -0.92
C PHE A 310 10.70 6.58 -0.88
N VAL A 311 9.73 6.21 -0.05
CA VAL A 311 9.35 4.82 0.24
C VAL A 311 7.84 4.60 0.08
N GLY A 312 7.46 3.36 -0.17
CA GLY A 312 6.09 2.92 -0.47
C GLY A 312 5.89 1.48 -0.03
N HIS A 313 4.95 0.76 -0.64
CA HIS A 313 4.63 -0.66 -0.40
C HIS A 313 3.94 -0.95 0.94
N ASP A 314 4.32 -0.27 2.03
CA ASP A 314 3.72 -0.46 3.35
C ASP A 314 2.45 0.38 3.58
N HIS A 315 2.12 1.29 2.66
CA HIS A 315 0.98 2.21 2.69
C HIS A 315 0.99 3.18 3.88
N MET A 316 2.16 3.43 4.47
CA MET A 316 2.28 4.24 5.69
C MET A 316 2.77 5.66 5.40
N GLU A 317 2.10 6.64 5.99
CA GLU A 317 2.70 7.97 6.15
C GLU A 317 3.86 7.89 7.13
N GLN A 318 5.03 8.37 6.71
CA GLN A 318 6.20 8.42 7.57
C GLN A 318 7.15 9.53 7.16
N THR A 319 7.74 10.17 8.18
CA THR A 319 8.94 11.00 8.04
C THR A 319 9.95 10.55 9.09
N GLU A 320 11.09 10.06 8.65
CA GLU A 320 12.17 9.60 9.52
C GLU A 320 13.51 10.18 9.05
N THR A 321 14.42 10.48 9.98
CA THR A 321 15.82 10.79 9.68
C THR A 321 16.70 9.71 10.28
N VAL A 322 17.55 9.11 9.44
CA VAL A 322 18.51 8.08 9.87
C VAL A 322 19.94 8.56 9.66
N THR A 323 20.84 8.16 10.54
CA THR A 323 22.28 8.37 10.36
C THR A 323 22.88 7.18 9.65
N VAL A 324 23.72 7.45 8.64
CA VAL A 324 24.46 6.39 7.94
C VAL A 324 25.51 5.78 8.88
N GLU A 325 25.58 4.46 8.91
CA GLU A 325 26.49 3.72 9.78
C GLU A 325 27.95 4.11 9.54
N GLY A 326 28.62 4.56 10.59
CA GLY A 326 30.04 4.93 10.53
C GLY A 326 30.32 6.31 9.93
N THR A 327 29.29 7.11 9.64
CA THR A 327 29.43 8.53 9.25
C THR A 327 28.54 9.44 10.10
N ASP A 328 28.66 10.75 9.91
CA ASP A 328 27.75 11.75 10.50
C ASP A 328 26.66 12.19 9.49
N ASP A 329 26.58 11.53 8.33
CA ASP A 329 25.65 11.88 7.26
C ASP A 329 24.23 11.45 7.63
N LEU A 330 23.26 12.28 7.26
CA LEU A 330 21.85 12.05 7.53
C LEU A 330 21.11 11.76 6.22
N VAL A 331 20.20 10.79 6.26
CA VAL A 331 19.29 10.46 5.18
C VAL A 331 17.85 10.67 5.65
N TYR A 332 17.07 11.38 4.87
CA TYR A 332 15.66 11.65 5.15
C TYR A 332 14.78 10.65 4.41
N ILE A 333 13.96 9.89 5.13
CA ILE A 333 13.05 8.89 4.59
C ILE A 333 11.62 9.46 4.66
N ILE A 334 10.91 9.45 3.54
CA ILE A 334 9.54 9.95 3.43
C ILE A 334 8.68 8.91 2.73
N GLY A 335 7.52 8.59 3.29
CA GLY A 335 6.51 7.75 2.65
C GLY A 335 5.12 8.37 2.76
N ALA A 336 4.29 8.14 1.76
CA ALA A 336 2.91 8.58 1.71
C ALA A 336 1.93 7.41 1.85
N LYS A 337 0.72 7.70 2.34
CA LYS A 337 -0.42 6.80 2.31
C LYS A 337 -0.89 6.54 0.88
N ASN A 338 -1.24 5.28 0.64
CA ASN A 338 -1.78 4.76 -0.61
C ASN A 338 -3.06 5.45 -1.10
N GLY A 339 -3.43 5.20 -2.36
CA GLY A 339 -4.70 5.64 -2.94
C GLY A 339 -4.76 7.16 -3.18
N ALA A 340 -3.60 7.83 -3.24
CA ALA A 340 -3.50 9.29 -3.29
C ALA A 340 -4.26 9.98 -2.14
N GLN A 341 -4.27 9.38 -0.95
CA GLN A 341 -4.79 9.99 0.27
C GLN A 341 -3.84 11.03 0.84
N SER A 342 -2.53 10.85 0.63
CA SER A 342 -1.51 11.80 1.06
C SER A 342 -0.39 11.91 0.04
N ILE A 343 0.50 12.88 0.26
CA ILE A 343 1.62 13.23 -0.61
C ILE A 343 2.88 13.30 0.25
N GLY A 344 3.95 12.65 -0.18
CA GLY A 344 5.27 12.77 0.41
C GLY A 344 5.97 14.03 -0.08
N GLU A 345 6.63 14.76 0.82
CA GLU A 345 7.36 15.98 0.47
C GLU A 345 8.75 16.04 1.09
N ALA A 346 9.73 16.47 0.27
CA ALA A 346 11.00 17.02 0.75
C ALA A 346 11.31 18.35 0.04
N THR A 347 11.47 19.43 0.80
CA THR A 347 11.87 20.74 0.30
C THR A 347 13.34 21.00 0.66
N LEU A 348 14.19 21.13 -0.36
CA LEU A 348 15.61 21.39 -0.23
C LEU A 348 15.89 22.88 -0.45
N SER A 349 16.48 23.53 0.54
CA SER A 349 17.06 24.86 0.39
C SER A 349 18.49 24.73 -0.11
N LEU A 350 18.77 25.24 -1.30
CA LEU A 350 20.07 25.10 -1.97
C LEU A 350 20.80 26.43 -2.02
N VAL A 351 22.13 26.36 -1.84
CA VAL A 351 23.04 27.50 -2.01
C VAL A 351 24.13 27.11 -2.98
N LYS A 352 24.38 27.96 -3.98
CA LYS A 352 25.43 27.72 -4.95
C LYS A 352 26.78 28.21 -4.44
N LYS A 353 27.76 27.32 -4.33
CA LYS A 353 29.14 27.62 -3.94
C LYS A 353 30.10 27.06 -4.96
N ASP A 354 31.05 27.88 -5.39
CA ASP A 354 32.08 27.51 -6.38
C ASP A 354 31.52 26.85 -7.66
N GLY A 355 30.29 27.21 -8.04
CA GLY A 355 29.60 26.68 -9.22
C GLY A 355 28.85 25.36 -9.01
N LYS A 356 28.91 24.75 -7.83
CA LYS A 356 28.15 23.55 -7.44
C LYS A 356 26.98 23.92 -6.51
N TRP A 357 25.88 23.19 -6.59
CA TRP A 357 24.78 23.37 -5.65
C TRP A 357 25.04 22.53 -4.40
N GLU A 358 24.88 23.14 -3.24
CA GLU A 358 24.98 22.46 -1.95
C GLU A 358 23.66 22.59 -1.18
N ILE A 359 23.30 21.53 -0.47
CA ILE A 359 22.12 21.50 0.41
C ILE A 359 22.42 22.29 1.69
N ALA A 360 21.62 23.31 1.98
CA ALA A 360 21.68 24.08 3.22
C ALA A 360 20.72 23.53 4.28
N SER A 361 19.53 23.10 3.87
CA SER A 361 18.56 22.43 4.74
C SER A 361 17.62 21.53 3.94
N ILE A 362 17.05 20.55 4.63
CA ILE A 362 16.00 19.65 4.13
C ILE A 362 14.83 19.74 5.12
N ASP A 363 13.65 20.08 4.61
CA ASP A 363 12.39 20.06 5.35
C ASP A 363 11.48 18.99 4.75
N THR A 364 10.95 18.08 5.58
CA THR A 364 10.12 16.95 5.13
C THR A 364 8.72 17.00 5.71
N ALA A 365 7.72 16.56 4.95
CA ALA A 365 6.34 16.47 5.42
C ALA A 365 5.56 15.36 4.71
N THR A 366 4.46 14.92 5.33
CA THR A 366 3.34 14.28 4.64
C THR A 366 2.19 15.27 4.57
N ILE A 367 1.56 15.38 3.41
CA ILE A 367 0.46 16.31 3.15
C ILE A 367 -0.80 15.52 2.87
N ASP A 368 -1.88 15.80 3.60
CA ASP A 368 -3.20 15.23 3.31
C ASP A 368 -3.68 15.73 1.95
N ALA A 369 -3.82 14.83 0.97
CA ALA A 369 -4.25 15.17 -0.38
C ALA A 369 -5.75 15.49 -0.44
N THR A 370 -6.53 15.00 0.51
CA THR A 370 -7.99 15.12 0.51
C THR A 370 -8.49 16.55 0.78
N GLN A 371 -7.60 17.42 1.27
CA GLN A 371 -7.91 18.83 1.50
C GLN A 371 -7.90 19.69 0.24
N PHE A 372 -7.36 19.19 -0.88
CA PHE A 372 -7.26 19.94 -2.13
C PHE A 372 -8.50 19.74 -3.00
N ASP A 373 -8.88 20.79 -3.73
CA ASP A 373 -9.93 20.72 -4.73
C ASP A 373 -9.51 19.79 -5.90
N VAL A 374 -10.48 19.16 -6.54
CA VAL A 374 -10.28 18.36 -7.74
C VAL A 374 -9.79 19.22 -8.90
N ASP A 375 -8.70 18.83 -9.56
CA ASP A 375 -8.28 19.39 -10.84
C ASP A 375 -9.29 19.04 -11.93
N LEU A 376 -10.24 19.95 -12.16
CA LEU A 376 -11.30 19.78 -13.17
C LEU A 376 -10.76 19.72 -14.60
N GLU A 377 -9.58 20.28 -14.87
CA GLU A 377 -8.99 20.21 -16.21
C GLU A 377 -8.50 18.79 -16.51
N LEU A 378 -7.78 18.19 -15.56
CA LEU A 378 -7.37 16.78 -15.61
C LEU A 378 -8.61 15.88 -15.72
N TYR A 379 -9.57 16.01 -14.81
CA TYR A 379 -10.76 15.15 -14.79
C TYR A 379 -11.55 15.20 -16.11
N ASN A 380 -11.78 16.40 -16.65
CA ASN A 380 -12.54 16.56 -17.89
C ASN A 380 -11.79 16.00 -19.12
N SER A 381 -10.45 16.06 -19.11
CA SER A 381 -9.60 15.53 -20.18
C SER A 381 -9.76 14.01 -20.37
N PHE A 382 -10.14 13.30 -19.31
CA PHE A 382 -10.29 11.83 -19.29
C PHE A 382 -11.74 11.35 -19.12
N SER A 383 -12.72 12.23 -19.32
CA SER A 383 -14.15 11.94 -19.12
C SER A 383 -14.66 10.75 -19.94
N ALA A 384 -14.13 10.52 -21.14
CA ALA A 384 -14.51 9.38 -21.98
C ALA A 384 -14.00 8.05 -21.39
N GLN A 385 -12.77 8.00 -20.91
CA GLN A 385 -12.15 6.84 -20.26
C GLN A 385 -12.86 6.51 -18.93
N ILE A 386 -13.18 7.56 -18.15
CA ILE A 386 -13.97 7.43 -16.93
C ILE A 386 -15.35 6.83 -17.26
N GLN A 387 -16.06 7.36 -18.26
CA GLN A 387 -17.38 6.86 -18.62
C GLN A 387 -17.34 5.42 -19.16
N ALA A 388 -16.36 5.08 -20.00
CA ALA A 388 -16.21 3.71 -20.50
C ALA A 388 -15.98 2.71 -19.36
N THR A 389 -15.19 3.10 -18.36
CA THR A 389 -14.97 2.27 -17.17
C THR A 389 -16.24 2.17 -16.33
N LYS A 390 -16.98 3.26 -16.13
CA LYS A 390 -18.28 3.26 -15.45
C LYS A 390 -19.26 2.30 -16.15
N ASP A 391 -19.29 2.31 -17.47
CA ASP A 391 -20.16 1.43 -18.25
C ASP A 391 -19.76 -0.05 -18.05
N TYR A 392 -18.47 -0.37 -18.09
CA TYR A 392 -17.94 -1.72 -17.84
C TYR A 392 -18.29 -2.24 -16.43
N VAL A 393 -17.99 -1.46 -15.39
CA VAL A 393 -18.21 -1.93 -14.01
C VAL A 393 -19.69 -2.04 -13.64
N ASN A 394 -20.57 -1.41 -14.43
CA ASN A 394 -22.02 -1.47 -14.35
C ASN A 394 -22.65 -2.52 -15.27
N GLU A 395 -21.86 -3.37 -15.93
CA GLU A 395 -22.39 -4.50 -16.68
C GLU A 395 -23.03 -5.51 -15.73
N GLU A 396 -24.28 -5.89 -16.02
CA GLU A 396 -25.02 -6.90 -15.26
C GLU A 396 -24.44 -8.29 -15.52
N ILE A 397 -24.07 -9.01 -14.46
CA ILE A 397 -23.46 -10.34 -14.58
C ILE A 397 -24.40 -11.46 -14.12
N GLY A 398 -25.48 -11.14 -13.40
CA GLY A 398 -26.45 -12.13 -12.94
C GLY A 398 -27.35 -11.59 -11.83
N THR A 399 -28.02 -12.49 -11.12
CA THR A 399 -28.87 -12.16 -9.97
C THR A 399 -28.49 -13.01 -8.75
N PHE A 400 -28.32 -12.38 -7.58
CA PHE A 400 -28.21 -13.07 -6.30
C PHE A 400 -29.59 -13.17 -5.65
N THR A 401 -29.96 -14.35 -5.13
CA THR A 401 -31.26 -14.53 -4.45
C THR A 401 -31.29 -13.97 -3.04
N ASP A 402 -30.13 -13.92 -2.39
CA ASP A 402 -29.94 -13.50 -1.00
C ASP A 402 -28.65 -12.66 -0.89
N SER A 403 -28.59 -11.73 0.06
CA SER A 403 -27.39 -10.94 0.33
C SER A 403 -26.35 -11.80 1.03
N THR A 404 -25.07 -11.44 0.89
CA THR A 404 -23.96 -12.08 1.61
C THR A 404 -22.94 -11.05 2.07
N THR A 405 -22.29 -11.30 3.21
CA THR A 405 -21.36 -10.36 3.85
C THR A 405 -20.11 -11.06 4.35
N SER A 406 -18.96 -10.40 4.20
CA SER A 406 -17.67 -10.92 4.67
C SER A 406 -17.58 -10.99 6.19
N ARG A 407 -18.38 -10.22 6.93
CA ARG A 407 -18.32 -10.11 8.41
C ARG A 407 -18.41 -11.45 9.12
N GLU A 408 -19.32 -12.31 8.65
CA GLU A 408 -19.55 -13.63 9.25
C GLU A 408 -18.37 -14.59 9.03
N SER A 409 -17.55 -14.35 8.00
CA SER A 409 -16.42 -15.21 7.64
C SER A 409 -15.33 -15.26 8.69
N MET A 410 -15.29 -14.30 9.62
CA MET A 410 -14.35 -14.31 10.74
C MET A 410 -14.86 -15.13 11.93
N PHE A 411 -16.14 -15.48 12.00
CA PHE A 411 -16.75 -16.10 13.17
C PHE A 411 -17.23 -17.54 12.94
N GLY A 412 -17.16 -18.02 11.71
CA GLY A 412 -17.60 -19.36 11.37
C GLY A 412 -17.82 -19.52 9.88
N ASP A 413 -18.51 -20.60 9.55
CA ASP A 413 -18.95 -20.89 8.21
C ASP A 413 -19.85 -19.77 7.66
N SER A 414 -19.56 -19.27 6.47
CA SER A 414 -20.20 -18.06 5.94
C SER A 414 -20.56 -18.20 4.47
N SER A 415 -21.74 -17.68 4.10
CA SER A 415 -22.18 -17.69 2.70
C SER A 415 -21.27 -16.90 1.76
N PHE A 416 -20.46 -15.98 2.30
CA PHE A 416 -19.56 -15.14 1.53
C PHE A 416 -18.33 -15.92 1.09
N ASN A 417 -17.67 -16.61 2.02
CA ASN A 417 -16.48 -17.40 1.70
C ASN A 417 -16.88 -18.71 0.99
N ASP A 418 -18.03 -19.28 1.33
CA ASP A 418 -18.54 -20.49 0.66
C ASP A 418 -18.93 -20.25 -0.79
N LEU A 419 -19.39 -19.05 -1.13
CA LEU A 419 -19.57 -18.66 -2.52
C LEU A 419 -18.22 -18.70 -3.28
N VAL A 420 -17.13 -18.24 -2.66
CA VAL A 420 -15.78 -18.34 -3.26
C VAL A 420 -15.38 -19.80 -3.42
N HIS A 421 -15.57 -20.64 -2.40
CA HIS A 421 -15.29 -22.07 -2.49
C HIS A 421 -16.06 -22.75 -3.64
N ASP A 422 -17.38 -22.60 -3.70
CA ASP A 422 -18.23 -23.19 -4.75
C ASP A 422 -17.79 -22.74 -6.16
N LEU A 423 -17.51 -21.45 -6.32
CA LEU A 423 -17.02 -20.93 -7.60
C LEU A 423 -15.62 -21.45 -7.93
N GLN A 424 -14.70 -21.58 -6.97
CA GLN A 424 -13.37 -22.17 -7.22
C GLN A 424 -13.47 -23.62 -7.68
N PHE A 425 -14.35 -24.44 -7.10
CA PHE A 425 -14.62 -25.80 -7.59
C PHE A 425 -15.10 -25.79 -9.04
N LYS A 426 -16.06 -24.91 -9.37
CA LYS A 426 -16.61 -24.76 -10.73
C LYS A 426 -15.56 -24.28 -11.72
N VAL A 427 -14.77 -23.27 -11.39
CA VAL A 427 -13.70 -22.73 -12.24
C VAL A 427 -12.63 -23.80 -12.48
N ALA A 428 -12.17 -24.50 -11.46
CA ALA A 428 -11.19 -25.59 -11.63
C ALA A 428 -11.73 -26.68 -12.58
N ARG A 429 -12.99 -27.09 -12.43
CA ARG A 429 -13.63 -28.08 -13.30
C ARG A 429 -13.80 -27.58 -14.72
N ASN A 430 -14.38 -26.39 -14.90
CA ASN A 430 -14.85 -25.89 -16.18
C ASN A 430 -13.73 -25.26 -17.02
N VAL A 431 -12.76 -24.61 -16.36
CA VAL A 431 -11.69 -23.84 -17.02
C VAL A 431 -10.38 -24.61 -17.07
N ILE A 432 -9.96 -25.19 -15.93
CA ILE A 432 -8.70 -25.96 -15.84
C ILE A 432 -8.92 -27.40 -16.34
N GLY A 433 -10.13 -27.94 -16.19
CA GLY A 433 -10.44 -29.33 -16.54
C GLY A 433 -10.03 -30.33 -15.47
N ILE A 434 -9.84 -29.87 -14.23
CA ILE A 434 -9.46 -30.71 -13.09
C ILE A 434 -10.56 -30.61 -12.03
N GLU A 435 -11.09 -31.76 -11.61
CA GLU A 435 -11.96 -31.87 -10.44
C GLU A 435 -11.10 -31.78 -9.17
N PRO A 436 -11.18 -30.71 -8.36
CA PRO A 436 -10.49 -30.65 -7.09
C PRO A 436 -11.28 -31.40 -6.01
N ASP A 437 -10.58 -31.93 -5.02
CA ASP A 437 -11.16 -32.59 -3.85
C ASP A 437 -11.47 -31.57 -2.73
N ILE A 438 -10.64 -30.54 -2.62
CA ILE A 438 -10.67 -29.55 -1.54
C ILE A 438 -10.47 -28.15 -2.13
N SER A 439 -11.04 -27.14 -1.49
CA SER A 439 -10.79 -25.73 -1.80
C SER A 439 -10.36 -24.97 -0.55
N PHE A 440 -9.34 -24.13 -0.66
CA PHE A 440 -8.98 -23.15 0.37
C PHE A 440 -9.39 -21.73 -0.06
N ALA A 441 -9.92 -20.95 0.88
CA ALA A 441 -10.29 -19.56 0.67
C ALA A 441 -10.31 -18.81 2.00
N ALA A 442 -9.99 -17.52 1.96
CA ALA A 442 -10.13 -16.57 3.06
C ALA A 442 -11.05 -15.42 2.65
N PRO A 443 -11.67 -14.72 3.60
CA PRO A 443 -12.31 -13.45 3.32
C PRO A 443 -11.26 -12.42 2.89
N LEU A 444 -11.33 -11.96 1.63
CA LEU A 444 -10.40 -10.97 1.07
C LEU A 444 -10.88 -9.53 1.27
N GLN A 445 -12.00 -9.35 1.96
CA GLN A 445 -12.51 -8.07 2.44
C GLN A 445 -12.86 -8.21 3.92
N PHE A 446 -12.56 -7.17 4.69
CA PHE A 446 -12.87 -7.13 6.11
C PHE A 446 -14.37 -6.96 6.36
N ASP A 447 -14.95 -5.93 5.75
CA ASP A 447 -16.34 -5.55 5.89
C ASP A 447 -16.93 -5.17 4.53
N SER A 448 -17.51 -6.15 3.86
CA SER A 448 -18.15 -5.94 2.56
C SER A 448 -19.42 -6.77 2.43
N THR A 449 -20.40 -6.20 1.73
CA THR A 449 -21.70 -6.83 1.48
C THR A 449 -22.02 -6.78 0.00
N ILE A 450 -22.50 -7.91 -0.52
CA ILE A 450 -23.11 -8.02 -1.84
C ILE A 450 -24.60 -8.23 -1.62
N GLU A 451 -25.40 -7.30 -2.09
CA GLU A 451 -26.84 -7.32 -1.89
C GLU A 451 -27.55 -8.31 -2.81
N ALA A 452 -28.67 -8.86 -2.33
CA ALA A 452 -29.58 -9.61 -3.18
C ALA A 452 -30.12 -8.75 -4.34
N GLY A 453 -30.37 -9.39 -5.48
CA GLY A 453 -30.84 -8.75 -6.69
C GLY A 453 -29.80 -8.78 -7.80
N THR A 454 -29.92 -7.86 -8.77
CA THR A 454 -28.98 -7.75 -9.88
C THR A 454 -27.58 -7.46 -9.37
N VAL A 455 -26.61 -8.28 -9.76
CA VAL A 455 -25.19 -8.09 -9.46
C VAL A 455 -24.43 -7.61 -10.70
N TYR A 456 -23.40 -6.80 -10.46
CA TYR A 456 -22.61 -6.15 -11.48
C TYR A 456 -21.14 -6.56 -11.40
N VAL A 457 -20.36 -6.25 -12.43
CA VAL A 457 -18.90 -6.49 -12.43
C VAL A 457 -18.22 -5.88 -11.19
N ARG A 458 -18.57 -4.64 -10.79
CA ARG A 458 -18.04 -3.99 -9.58
C ARG A 458 -18.27 -4.79 -8.29
N ASP A 459 -19.35 -5.56 -8.19
CA ASP A 459 -19.63 -6.35 -6.99
C ASP A 459 -18.65 -7.51 -6.83
N MET A 460 -18.00 -7.94 -7.92
CA MET A 460 -16.96 -8.98 -7.83
C MET A 460 -15.65 -8.48 -7.26
N TYR A 461 -15.41 -7.17 -7.24
CA TYR A 461 -14.29 -6.58 -6.50
C TYR A 461 -14.56 -6.57 -4.98
N LYS A 462 -15.84 -6.58 -4.57
CA LYS A 462 -16.25 -6.83 -3.19
C LYS A 462 -16.06 -8.30 -2.81
N LEU A 463 -16.37 -9.24 -3.71
CA LEU A 463 -16.16 -10.66 -3.44
C LEU A 463 -14.66 -11.05 -3.40
N TYR A 464 -13.91 -10.63 -4.41
CA TYR A 464 -12.53 -11.04 -4.63
C TYR A 464 -11.67 -9.86 -5.10
N LYS A 465 -10.98 -9.22 -4.14
CA LYS A 465 -10.24 -7.97 -4.34
C LYS A 465 -8.98 -8.11 -5.20
N TYR A 466 -8.26 -9.22 -5.09
CA TYR A 466 -6.93 -9.39 -5.69
C TYR A 466 -6.97 -10.05 -7.07
N GLU A 467 -5.99 -9.78 -7.92
CA GLU A 467 -5.89 -10.37 -9.27
C GLU A 467 -5.16 -11.72 -9.25
N ASN A 468 -5.42 -12.55 -8.25
CA ASN A 468 -4.79 -13.87 -8.15
C ASN A 468 -5.36 -14.82 -9.21
N THR A 469 -4.53 -15.67 -9.79
CA THR A 469 -5.00 -16.80 -10.61
C THR A 469 -5.45 -17.96 -9.71
N LEU A 470 -6.29 -18.87 -10.21
CA LEU A 470 -6.63 -20.09 -9.49
C LEU A 470 -5.68 -21.21 -9.88
N TYR A 471 -5.08 -21.84 -8.88
CA TYR A 471 -4.25 -23.02 -9.02
C TYR A 471 -5.00 -24.26 -8.54
N VAL A 472 -4.62 -25.40 -9.10
CA VAL A 472 -4.88 -26.70 -8.50
C VAL A 472 -3.54 -27.33 -8.14
N MET A 473 -3.37 -27.70 -6.87
CA MET A 473 -2.14 -28.28 -6.34
C MET A 473 -2.37 -29.69 -5.79
N GLU A 474 -1.31 -30.50 -5.73
CA GLU A 474 -1.31 -31.78 -5.01
C GLU A 474 -0.76 -31.59 -3.59
N LEU A 475 -1.62 -31.82 -2.59
CA LEU A 475 -1.28 -31.76 -1.16
C LEU A 475 -1.67 -33.08 -0.47
N THR A 476 -0.87 -33.55 0.48
CA THR A 476 -1.24 -34.68 1.34
C THR A 476 -2.28 -34.27 2.38
N GLY A 477 -3.02 -35.22 2.93
CA GLY A 477 -3.99 -34.93 4.00
C GLY A 477 -3.36 -34.27 5.24
N ASN A 478 -2.13 -34.65 5.61
CA ASN A 478 -1.37 -34.00 6.69
C ASN A 478 -1.00 -32.56 6.34
N GLU A 479 -0.70 -32.27 5.08
CA GLU A 479 -0.41 -30.90 4.62
C GLU A 479 -1.68 -30.04 4.62
N VAL A 480 -2.84 -30.63 4.26
CA VAL A 480 -4.15 -29.98 4.39
C VAL A 480 -4.48 -29.67 5.85
N ASP A 481 -4.25 -30.62 6.74
CA ASP A 481 -4.42 -30.44 8.19
C ASP A 481 -3.49 -29.34 8.73
N GLY A 482 -2.20 -29.39 8.40
CA GLY A 482 -1.21 -28.38 8.79
C GLY A 482 -1.53 -26.97 8.27
N HIS A 483 -2.07 -26.84 7.04
CA HIS A 483 -2.57 -25.57 6.50
C HIS A 483 -3.68 -24.97 7.38
N LEU A 484 -4.67 -25.79 7.74
CA LEU A 484 -5.81 -25.36 8.56
C LEU A 484 -5.38 -25.07 9.99
N GLU A 485 -4.56 -25.93 10.59
CA GLU A 485 -4.01 -25.71 11.95
C GLU A 485 -3.25 -24.38 12.04
N TYR A 486 -2.44 -24.06 11.03
CA TYR A 486 -1.73 -22.79 10.96
C TYR A 486 -2.68 -21.60 10.81
N SER A 487 -3.69 -21.71 9.94
CA SER A 487 -4.76 -20.70 9.80
C SER A 487 -5.43 -20.44 11.16
N TYR A 488 -5.94 -21.49 11.81
CA TYR A 488 -6.66 -21.37 13.06
C TYR A 488 -5.78 -20.98 14.24
N ALA A 489 -4.48 -21.28 14.23
CA ALA A 489 -3.51 -20.79 15.22
C ALA A 489 -3.42 -19.26 15.24
N MET A 490 -3.48 -18.63 14.07
CA MET A 490 -3.47 -17.17 13.94
C MET A 490 -4.84 -16.54 14.13
N TRP A 491 -5.90 -17.24 13.71
CA TRP A 491 -7.27 -16.74 13.69
C TRP A 491 -7.96 -16.84 15.06
N ALA A 492 -7.94 -18.01 15.70
CA ALA A 492 -8.71 -18.28 16.91
C ALA A 492 -7.86 -18.17 18.19
N ASN A 493 -8.44 -17.67 19.26
CA ASN A 493 -7.86 -17.69 20.59
C ASN A 493 -8.07 -19.08 21.26
N GLN A 494 -7.22 -19.44 22.22
CA GLN A 494 -7.51 -20.59 23.08
C GLN A 494 -8.45 -20.17 24.21
N MET A 495 -9.67 -20.71 24.22
CA MET A 495 -10.70 -20.42 25.19
C MET A 495 -10.65 -21.40 26.38
N SER A 496 -10.72 -20.87 27.59
CA SER A 496 -10.90 -21.61 28.84
C SER A 496 -12.30 -21.42 29.45
N ALA A 497 -13.06 -20.43 28.95
CA ALA A 497 -14.46 -20.19 29.29
C ALA A 497 -15.20 -19.49 28.15
N ALA A 498 -16.55 -19.52 28.17
CA ALA A 498 -17.40 -18.80 27.22
C ALA A 498 -17.29 -17.27 27.27
N THR A 499 -16.58 -16.72 28.27
CA THR A 499 -16.32 -15.28 28.42
C THR A 499 -15.01 -14.84 27.79
N ASP A 500 -14.26 -15.76 27.17
CA ASP A 500 -13.03 -15.42 26.47
C ASP A 500 -13.35 -14.95 25.03
N HIS A 501 -12.45 -14.18 24.43
CA HIS A 501 -12.53 -13.85 23.02
C HIS A 501 -12.38 -15.12 22.17
N LEU A 502 -13.15 -15.23 21.09
CA LEU A 502 -13.00 -16.26 20.07
C LEU A 502 -11.85 -15.89 19.12
N ILE A 503 -11.79 -14.63 18.70
CA ILE A 503 -10.75 -14.11 17.81
C ILE A 503 -9.44 -13.91 18.59
N ASN A 504 -8.33 -14.24 17.95
CA ASN A 504 -7.00 -13.99 18.49
C ASN A 504 -6.60 -12.52 18.24
N PHE A 505 -6.66 -11.70 19.29
CA PHE A 505 -6.20 -10.32 19.26
C PHE A 505 -4.75 -10.20 19.77
N LYS A 506 -3.93 -9.41 19.08
CA LYS A 506 -2.52 -9.12 19.45
C LYS A 506 -2.44 -8.19 20.65
N SER A 507 -3.24 -7.13 20.62
CA SER A 507 -3.20 -6.02 21.55
C SER A 507 -4.58 -5.39 21.68
N TYR A 508 -4.78 -4.72 22.82
CA TYR A 508 -5.88 -3.80 23.07
C TYR A 508 -5.29 -2.43 23.37
N ASP A 509 -5.70 -1.43 22.61
CA ASP A 509 -5.37 -0.04 22.89
C ASP A 509 -6.45 0.58 23.77
N GLU A 510 -6.14 0.76 25.06
CA GLU A 510 -7.06 1.38 26.03
C GLU A 510 -7.46 2.82 25.66
N ALA A 511 -6.63 3.53 24.88
CA ALA A 511 -6.86 4.93 24.54
C ALA A 511 -7.89 5.09 23.40
N THR A 512 -7.83 4.20 22.41
CA THR A 512 -8.77 4.19 21.26
C THR A 512 -9.94 3.24 21.47
N GLY A 513 -9.80 2.25 22.36
CA GLY A 513 -10.75 1.15 22.53
C GLY A 513 -10.64 0.10 21.42
N ASN A 514 -9.60 0.16 20.58
CA ASN A 514 -9.43 -0.71 19.42
C ASN A 514 -8.63 -1.97 19.79
N TYR A 515 -8.95 -3.05 19.09
CA TYR A 515 -8.19 -4.30 19.16
C TYR A 515 -7.45 -4.52 17.84
N ASP A 516 -6.19 -4.91 17.94
CA ASP A 516 -5.43 -5.35 16.77
C ASP A 516 -5.56 -6.86 16.61
N LEU A 517 -5.82 -7.33 15.40
CA LEU A 517 -5.80 -8.75 15.10
C LEU A 517 -4.37 -9.33 15.22
N ALA A 518 -4.25 -10.56 15.71
CA ALA A 518 -2.97 -11.28 15.76
C ALA A 518 -2.36 -11.50 14.37
N ALA A 519 -3.21 -11.68 13.37
CA ALA A 519 -2.82 -11.68 11.95
C ALA A 519 -3.89 -10.96 11.13
N ARG A 520 -3.51 -10.51 9.92
CA ARG A 520 -4.47 -9.90 8.99
C ARG A 520 -5.52 -10.93 8.55
N TYR A 521 -6.79 -10.51 8.49
CA TYR A 521 -7.94 -11.38 8.24
C TYR A 521 -7.89 -12.15 6.91
N TYR A 522 -7.19 -11.64 5.90
CA TYR A 522 -6.99 -12.36 4.63
C TYR A 522 -6.10 -13.62 4.77
N ASN A 523 -5.55 -13.87 5.96
CA ASN A 523 -4.85 -15.12 6.32
C ASN A 523 -5.76 -16.12 7.05
N TYR A 524 -7.04 -15.81 7.26
CA TYR A 524 -8.01 -16.68 7.93
C TYR A 524 -8.65 -17.63 6.92
N ASP A 525 -7.86 -18.60 6.45
CA ASP A 525 -8.32 -19.59 5.48
C ASP A 525 -9.24 -20.62 6.12
N SER A 526 -10.37 -20.88 5.48
CA SER A 526 -11.19 -22.07 5.68
C SER A 526 -11.04 -23.05 4.51
N ALA A 527 -11.58 -24.26 4.69
CA ALA A 527 -11.65 -25.28 3.65
C ALA A 527 -13.09 -25.67 3.31
N ALA A 528 -13.31 -26.06 2.04
CA ALA A 528 -14.49 -26.77 1.57
C ALA A 528 -14.08 -28.06 0.86
N GLY A 529 -15.01 -29.02 0.71
CA GLY A 529 -14.73 -30.39 0.22
C GLY A 529 -14.46 -31.40 1.34
N ILE A 530 -14.39 -30.93 2.59
CA ILE A 530 -14.22 -31.73 3.81
C ILE A 530 -15.14 -31.21 4.91
N VAL A 531 -15.55 -32.08 5.82
CA VAL A 531 -16.25 -31.71 7.07
C VAL A 531 -15.25 -31.72 8.21
N TYR A 532 -15.19 -30.67 9.01
CA TYR A 532 -14.24 -30.58 10.13
C TYR A 532 -14.77 -29.73 11.29
N THR A 533 -14.13 -29.84 12.45
CA THR A 533 -14.39 -28.97 13.60
C THR A 533 -13.12 -28.28 14.07
N VAL A 534 -13.26 -27.14 14.72
CA VAL A 534 -12.15 -26.38 15.32
C VAL A 534 -12.37 -26.25 16.83
N ASP A 535 -11.62 -27.00 17.63
CA ASP A 535 -11.72 -27.02 19.09
C ASP A 535 -10.93 -25.87 19.71
N VAL A 536 -11.64 -24.80 20.10
CA VAL A 536 -11.05 -23.60 20.68
C VAL A 536 -10.56 -23.82 22.12
N THR A 537 -10.87 -24.95 22.74
CA THR A 537 -10.33 -25.28 24.08
C THR A 537 -8.88 -25.74 24.02
N LYS A 538 -8.43 -26.15 22.83
CA LYS A 538 -7.11 -26.71 22.60
C LYS A 538 -6.08 -25.65 22.21
N PRO A 539 -4.79 -25.90 22.52
CA PRO A 539 -3.71 -25.00 22.11
C PRO A 539 -3.60 -24.93 20.58
N ALA A 540 -2.93 -23.88 20.08
CA ALA A 540 -2.61 -23.77 18.65
C ALA A 540 -1.89 -25.01 18.12
N TYR A 541 -2.18 -25.40 16.86
CA TYR A 541 -1.68 -26.61 16.20
C TYR A 541 -2.20 -27.95 16.74
N ASP A 542 -3.33 -27.93 17.46
CA ASP A 542 -4.11 -29.13 17.87
C ASP A 542 -5.60 -28.76 17.91
N ARG A 543 -6.10 -27.89 17.02
CA ARG A 543 -7.50 -27.44 17.05
C ARG A 543 -8.39 -28.16 16.05
N VAL A 544 -7.85 -28.60 14.93
CA VAL A 544 -8.63 -29.10 13.79
C VAL A 544 -8.88 -30.59 13.94
N ASP A 545 -10.11 -31.02 13.65
CA ASP A 545 -10.49 -32.43 13.53
C ASP A 545 -11.26 -32.64 12.22
N ILE A 546 -10.63 -33.25 11.22
CA ILE A 546 -11.22 -33.52 9.90
C ILE A 546 -12.00 -34.84 9.95
N LEU A 547 -13.32 -34.73 9.85
CA LEU A 547 -14.26 -35.83 10.05
C LEU A 547 -14.45 -36.70 8.79
N GLY A 548 -14.24 -36.15 7.60
CA GLY A 548 -14.38 -36.87 6.33
C GLY A 548 -14.53 -35.92 5.13
N MET A 549 -14.69 -36.49 3.93
CA MET A 549 -14.91 -35.68 2.72
C MET A 549 -16.37 -35.28 2.56
N ASP A 550 -16.59 -34.12 1.96
CA ASP A 550 -17.88 -33.57 1.55
C ASP A 550 -17.80 -33.18 0.06
N ARG A 551 -17.93 -34.16 -0.85
CA ARG A 551 -17.86 -33.88 -2.29
C ARG A 551 -19.13 -33.27 -2.85
N ASN A 552 -20.23 -33.28 -2.09
CA ASN A 552 -21.51 -32.72 -2.51
C ASN A 552 -21.66 -31.25 -2.09
N LEU A 553 -20.76 -30.74 -1.23
CA LEU A 553 -20.80 -29.40 -0.66
C LEU A 553 -22.13 -29.13 0.04
N ASP A 554 -22.53 -30.07 0.91
CA ASP A 554 -23.76 -30.01 1.70
C ASP A 554 -23.53 -30.13 3.21
N GLY A 555 -22.27 -30.10 3.66
CA GLY A 555 -21.87 -30.15 5.06
C GLY A 555 -21.99 -31.55 5.68
N VAL A 556 -22.28 -32.57 4.86
CA VAL A 556 -22.45 -33.95 5.32
C VAL A 556 -21.30 -34.82 4.83
N VAL A 557 -20.69 -35.58 5.75
CA VAL A 557 -19.66 -36.55 5.37
C VAL A 557 -20.24 -37.59 4.41
N ASP A 558 -19.64 -37.69 3.23
CA ASP A 558 -20.01 -38.66 2.21
C ASP A 558 -19.92 -40.11 2.76
N ALA A 559 -20.95 -40.90 2.48
CA ALA A 559 -21.00 -42.29 2.95
C ALA A 559 -19.80 -43.11 2.41
N GLY A 560 -18.99 -43.63 3.34
CA GLY A 560 -17.80 -44.43 3.00
C GLY A 560 -16.59 -43.60 2.55
N SER A 561 -16.62 -42.28 2.74
CA SER A 561 -15.54 -41.38 2.36
C SER A 561 -14.78 -40.85 3.58
N SER A 562 -13.80 -41.64 4.04
CA SER A 562 -12.86 -41.19 5.06
C SER A 562 -11.86 -40.19 4.50
N PHE A 563 -11.51 -39.18 5.30
CA PHE A 563 -10.30 -38.42 5.10
C PHE A 563 -9.08 -39.29 5.49
N ASP A 564 -8.06 -39.35 4.65
CA ASP A 564 -6.82 -40.09 4.87
C ASP A 564 -5.66 -39.09 4.94
N PRO A 565 -5.05 -38.90 6.13
CA PRO A 565 -3.95 -37.94 6.30
C PRO A 565 -2.74 -38.22 5.41
N THR A 566 -2.60 -39.44 4.86
CA THR A 566 -1.47 -39.81 4.00
C THR A 566 -1.80 -39.82 2.51
N ALA A 567 -3.09 -39.69 2.15
CA ALA A 567 -3.49 -39.61 0.75
C ALA A 567 -3.17 -38.23 0.17
N THR A 568 -2.98 -38.17 -1.15
CA THR A 568 -2.83 -36.93 -1.90
C THR A 568 -4.19 -36.47 -2.43
N TYR A 569 -4.48 -35.21 -2.21
CA TYR A 569 -5.69 -34.50 -2.62
C TYR A 569 -5.35 -33.41 -3.63
N LYS A 570 -6.29 -33.16 -4.54
CA LYS A 570 -6.22 -32.01 -5.44
C LYS A 570 -6.89 -30.83 -4.77
N VAL A 571 -6.14 -29.75 -4.59
CA VAL A 571 -6.59 -28.59 -3.81
C VAL A 571 -6.67 -27.37 -4.71
N ALA A 572 -7.87 -26.81 -4.84
CA ALA A 572 -8.10 -25.53 -5.48
C ALA A 572 -7.71 -24.40 -4.53
N ILE A 573 -6.79 -23.54 -4.95
CA ILE A 573 -6.16 -22.52 -4.12
C ILE A 573 -5.69 -21.35 -4.97
N ASN A 574 -5.80 -20.12 -4.47
CA ASN A 574 -5.33 -18.95 -5.23
C ASN A 574 -3.80 -18.91 -5.34
N SER A 575 -3.29 -18.19 -6.33
CA SER A 575 -1.85 -18.14 -6.62
C SER A 575 -0.99 -17.53 -5.50
N TYR A 576 -1.52 -16.58 -4.73
CA TYR A 576 -0.82 -16.00 -3.58
C TYR A 576 -0.53 -17.07 -2.52
N ARG A 577 -1.57 -17.83 -2.13
CA ARG A 577 -1.45 -18.88 -1.12
C ARG A 577 -0.65 -20.07 -1.66
N ALA A 578 -0.84 -20.41 -2.93
CA ALA A 578 -0.07 -21.44 -3.62
C ALA A 578 1.44 -21.13 -3.71
N GLY A 579 1.80 -19.84 -3.82
CA GLY A 579 3.18 -19.36 -3.81
C GLY A 579 3.83 -19.36 -2.41
N GLY A 580 3.06 -19.67 -1.35
CA GLY A 580 3.52 -19.65 0.04
C GLY A 580 3.19 -18.36 0.78
N GLY A 581 2.45 -17.43 0.15
CA GLY A 581 1.94 -16.22 0.80
C GLY A 581 1.15 -16.55 2.08
N GLY A 582 1.30 -15.72 3.11
CA GLY A 582 0.70 -15.95 4.43
C GLY A 582 1.39 -17.04 5.26
N GLY A 583 2.25 -17.86 4.66
CA GLY A 583 3.00 -18.93 5.33
C GLY A 583 2.24 -20.25 5.52
N HIS A 584 1.01 -20.39 5.01
CA HIS A 584 0.19 -21.57 5.29
C HIS A 584 0.75 -22.85 4.68
N LEU A 585 1.26 -22.81 3.45
CA LEU A 585 1.88 -23.99 2.83
C LEU A 585 3.31 -24.21 3.33
N THR A 586 4.06 -23.15 3.62
CA THR A 586 5.47 -23.26 4.03
C THR A 586 5.60 -23.58 5.51
N ASN A 587 5.11 -22.70 6.38
CA ASN A 587 5.19 -22.87 7.84
C ASN A 587 4.12 -23.85 8.35
N GLY A 588 2.89 -23.76 7.83
CA GLY A 588 1.79 -24.60 8.29
C GLY A 588 1.88 -26.04 7.81
N ALA A 589 1.83 -26.23 6.50
CA ALA A 589 1.94 -27.56 5.88
C ALA A 589 3.39 -28.10 5.86
N GLY A 590 4.40 -27.27 6.17
CA GLY A 590 5.79 -27.70 6.24
C GLY A 590 6.45 -27.92 4.88
N ILE A 591 5.91 -27.35 3.80
CA ILE A 591 6.40 -27.55 2.43
C ILE A 591 7.56 -26.56 2.18
N ASP A 592 8.69 -27.06 1.71
CA ASP A 592 9.80 -26.20 1.30
C ASP A 592 9.36 -25.30 0.13
N SER A 593 9.70 -24.01 0.19
CA SER A 593 9.27 -23.04 -0.84
C SER A 593 9.73 -23.41 -2.24
N SER A 594 10.85 -24.12 -2.38
CA SER A 594 11.36 -24.61 -3.66
C SER A 594 10.53 -25.76 -4.25
N GLU A 595 9.70 -26.43 -3.45
CA GLU A 595 8.83 -27.52 -3.91
C GLU A 595 7.46 -27.03 -4.41
N LEU A 596 7.02 -25.84 -4.00
CA LEU A 596 5.66 -25.34 -4.28
C LEU A 596 5.33 -25.33 -5.76
N VAL A 597 6.27 -24.89 -6.61
CA VAL A 597 6.09 -24.84 -8.07
C VAL A 597 5.86 -26.22 -8.68
N ASN A 598 6.52 -27.25 -8.15
CA ASN A 598 6.42 -28.61 -8.70
C ASN A 598 5.11 -29.32 -8.32
N ARG A 599 4.36 -28.78 -7.37
CA ARG A 599 3.08 -29.34 -6.89
C ARG A 599 1.87 -28.78 -7.65
N GLN A 600 2.09 -27.78 -8.51
CA GLN A 600 1.05 -27.15 -9.32
C GLN A 600 0.71 -28.06 -10.50
N ILE A 601 -0.54 -28.52 -10.58
CA ILE A 601 -1.03 -29.38 -11.65
C ILE A 601 -2.02 -28.67 -12.58
N GLY A 602 -2.43 -27.44 -12.25
CA GLY A 602 -3.27 -26.61 -13.10
C GLY A 602 -3.28 -25.15 -12.66
N VAL A 603 -3.49 -24.24 -13.61
CA VAL A 603 -3.54 -22.79 -13.41
C VAL A 603 -4.49 -22.16 -14.42
N THR A 604 -5.24 -21.14 -14.02
CA THR A 604 -6.05 -20.33 -14.93
C THR A 604 -5.21 -19.35 -15.75
N ALA A 605 -5.61 -19.06 -16.99
CA ALA A 605 -4.88 -18.15 -17.88
C ALA A 605 -5.05 -16.66 -17.51
N ARG A 606 -6.15 -16.34 -16.83
CA ARG A 606 -6.48 -15.02 -16.27
C ARG A 606 -6.71 -15.12 -14.76
N ASP A 607 -6.82 -13.96 -14.11
CA ASP A 607 -7.17 -13.87 -12.70
C ASP A 607 -8.51 -14.55 -12.39
N LEU A 608 -8.68 -14.95 -11.13
CA LEU A 608 -9.83 -15.68 -10.64
C LEU A 608 -11.10 -14.83 -10.78
N ARG A 609 -11.05 -13.52 -10.48
CA ARG A 609 -12.21 -12.63 -10.56
C ARG A 609 -12.87 -12.67 -11.95
N TYR A 610 -12.07 -12.66 -13.01
CA TYR A 610 -12.56 -12.85 -14.39
C TYR A 610 -13.40 -14.13 -14.53
N TYR A 611 -12.88 -15.28 -14.07
CA TYR A 611 -13.61 -16.54 -14.17
C TYR A 611 -14.78 -16.67 -13.18
N LEU A 612 -14.74 -16.00 -12.03
CA LEU A 612 -15.89 -15.88 -11.13
C LEU A 612 -17.04 -15.15 -11.83
N ILE A 613 -16.74 -14.05 -12.56
CA ILE A 613 -17.71 -13.33 -13.38
C ILE A 613 -18.31 -14.25 -14.44
N GLU A 614 -17.48 -14.95 -15.22
CA GLU A 614 -17.98 -15.86 -16.27
C GLU A 614 -18.88 -16.96 -15.68
N GLU A 615 -18.52 -17.52 -14.53
CA GLU A 615 -19.28 -18.59 -13.89
C GLU A 615 -20.64 -18.08 -13.35
N ILE A 616 -20.70 -16.86 -12.81
CA ILE A 616 -21.95 -16.21 -12.41
C ILE A 616 -22.82 -15.91 -13.64
N GLN A 617 -22.24 -15.40 -14.72
CA GLN A 617 -22.93 -15.17 -15.99
C GLN A 617 -23.50 -16.47 -16.56
N ASN A 618 -22.76 -17.58 -16.49
CA ASN A 618 -23.25 -18.87 -16.95
C ASN A 618 -24.43 -19.39 -16.11
N GLN A 619 -24.42 -19.16 -14.80
CA GLN A 619 -25.49 -19.58 -13.90
C GLN A 619 -26.73 -18.69 -13.98
N GLN A 620 -26.58 -17.40 -14.33
CA GLN A 620 -27.60 -16.35 -14.37
C GLN A 620 -28.23 -16.00 -13.01
N GLN A 621 -28.47 -17.00 -12.16
CA GLN A 621 -28.98 -16.85 -10.80
C GLN A 621 -28.09 -17.65 -9.84
N VAL A 622 -27.63 -16.99 -8.78
CA VAL A 622 -26.77 -17.55 -7.73
C VAL A 622 -27.46 -17.37 -6.38
N THR A 623 -27.36 -18.38 -5.52
CA THR A 623 -27.85 -18.32 -4.13
C THR A 623 -26.63 -18.43 -3.22
N PRO A 624 -26.10 -17.31 -2.69
CA PRO A 624 -25.11 -17.37 -1.63
C PRO A 624 -25.71 -18.10 -0.43
N LYS A 625 -25.05 -19.16 0.03
CA LYS A 625 -25.49 -19.98 1.15
C LYS A 625 -24.28 -20.57 1.85
N THR A 626 -24.44 -20.90 3.13
CA THR A 626 -23.45 -21.71 3.84
C THR A 626 -23.48 -23.15 3.37
N ILE A 627 -22.32 -23.81 3.32
CA ILE A 627 -22.15 -25.23 3.04
C ILE A 627 -22.49 -26.03 4.31
N GLY A 628 -22.12 -25.50 5.49
CA GLY A 628 -22.32 -26.15 6.78
C GLY A 628 -21.26 -27.19 7.12
N ASN A 629 -20.10 -27.16 6.45
CA ASN A 629 -19.07 -28.20 6.58
C ASN A 629 -18.13 -28.00 7.76
N TRP A 630 -18.11 -26.82 8.40
CA TRP A 630 -17.26 -26.62 9.56
C TRP A 630 -17.86 -25.74 10.65
N ARG A 631 -17.32 -25.87 11.87
CA ARG A 631 -17.72 -25.05 13.03
C ARG A 631 -16.69 -25.07 14.15
N PHE A 632 -16.69 -24.02 14.95
CA PHE A 632 -15.97 -23.98 16.22
C PHE A 632 -16.69 -24.81 17.30
N ILE A 633 -15.93 -25.51 18.14
CA ILE A 633 -16.44 -26.25 19.30
C ILE A 633 -15.62 -25.89 20.57
N PRO A 634 -16.24 -25.85 21.76
CA PRO A 634 -17.68 -25.96 22.05
C PRO A 634 -18.49 -24.80 21.46
N GLU A 635 -19.64 -25.11 20.86
CA GLU A 635 -20.45 -24.13 20.12
C GLU A 635 -21.01 -23.01 21.01
N ASP A 636 -21.35 -23.32 22.27
CA ASP A 636 -21.86 -22.34 23.23
C ASP A 636 -20.78 -21.32 23.63
N TRP A 637 -19.52 -21.74 23.69
CA TRP A 637 -18.39 -20.84 23.96
C TRP A 637 -18.08 -20.00 22.74
N ALA A 638 -17.95 -20.62 21.57
CA ALA A 638 -17.67 -19.91 20.33
C ALA A 638 -18.75 -18.88 20.00
N THR A 639 -20.03 -19.19 20.23
CA THR A 639 -21.14 -18.24 20.02
C THR A 639 -21.05 -17.05 20.96
N ALA A 640 -20.70 -17.27 22.23
CA ALA A 640 -20.56 -16.19 23.21
C ALA A 640 -19.34 -15.30 22.92
N GLY A 641 -18.20 -15.90 22.57
CA GLY A 641 -16.99 -15.20 22.14
C GLY A 641 -17.22 -14.38 20.87
N ALA A 642 -17.80 -15.00 19.84
CA ALA A 642 -18.13 -14.34 18.58
C ALA A 642 -19.04 -13.12 18.79
N ALA A 643 -20.06 -13.21 19.65
CA ALA A 643 -20.94 -12.08 19.92
C ALA A 643 -20.20 -10.88 20.54
N MET A 644 -19.23 -11.11 21.43
CA MET A 644 -18.41 -10.04 22.00
C MET A 644 -17.47 -9.44 20.95
N ASP A 645 -16.83 -10.30 20.17
CA ASP A 645 -15.82 -9.91 19.19
C ASP A 645 -16.43 -9.23 17.96
N TYR A 646 -17.65 -9.60 17.57
CA TYR A 646 -18.39 -8.96 16.48
C TYR A 646 -18.65 -7.48 16.78
N ASP A 647 -19.05 -7.17 18.02
CA ASP A 647 -19.22 -5.78 18.44
C ASP A 647 -17.88 -5.03 18.45
N ILE A 648 -16.79 -5.68 18.86
CA ILE A 648 -15.45 -5.07 18.82
C ILE A 648 -15.04 -4.71 17.39
N LEU A 649 -15.26 -5.61 16.43
CA LEU A 649 -14.78 -5.44 15.06
C LEU A 649 -15.69 -4.55 14.20
N TYR A 650 -16.99 -4.46 14.52
CA TYR A 650 -17.99 -3.86 13.61
C TYR A 650 -18.95 -2.86 14.25
N ALA A 651 -18.85 -2.55 15.56
CA ALA A 651 -19.74 -1.56 16.19
C ALA A 651 -19.39 -0.11 15.83
N THR A 652 -18.16 0.18 15.39
CA THR A 652 -17.77 1.48 14.85
C THR A 652 -17.77 1.38 13.32
N GLY A 653 -18.74 2.02 12.67
CA GLY A 653 -18.98 1.87 11.22
C GLY A 653 -17.97 2.57 10.31
N ASP A 654 -16.73 2.76 10.77
CA ASP A 654 -15.66 3.51 10.10
C ASP A 654 -14.64 2.62 9.40
N GLY A 655 -14.63 1.30 9.61
CA GLY A 655 -13.84 0.36 8.78
C GLY A 655 -12.32 0.60 8.79
N VAL A 656 -11.81 1.39 9.74
CA VAL A 656 -10.38 1.63 9.94
C VAL A 656 -9.93 0.85 11.17
N HIS A 657 -9.52 -0.40 10.95
CA HIS A 657 -8.71 -1.18 11.89
C HIS A 657 -7.48 -1.73 11.18
#